data_AF-A0A2P4PQC8-F1
#
_entry.id   AF-A0A2P4PQC8-F1
#
_cell.length_a   1.000
_cell.length_b   1.000
_cell.length_c   1.000
_cell.angle_alpha   90.00
_cell.angle_beta   90.00
_cell.angle_gamma   90.00
#
_symmetry.space_group_name_H-M   'P 1'
#
loop_
_entity.id
_entity.type
_entity.pdbx_description
1 polymer ?
#
loop_
_entity_poly.entity_id
_entity_poly.type
_entity_poly.pdbx_seq_one_letter_code
_entity_poly.pdbx_strand_id
1 'polypeptide(L)'
;MANERSKDDSSEKLFSDKPLQVIEKLGFSYYELNNKFINLLEENQRIKQQCKNLEEKNQENLRLNSELNEKNQEISRTNLNIIEENKEVSRINSELKEKLEEKEKKFEEFQQHVSNLENQRNEELQQLQKLEMMSQNLDKNLGILKLEEIDENIIKTFKENNEDFFANFSNKDPDESLPYPNIKVVVGLDFGLTYSGFSYCHVANKQNICSNEIWPRGISQFKTNTVLQYDYEYNNVLLWGAPALASRPNRRIERNKPVELFKLWLGNLDEHLKPHLPVDYKKAITDYLREIGKVIKDKIATHWSVNFFENVLLVLSVPAEYSEKDKGIMRECAYNAGLINDFNSKNLQFTTEPEAAAIYCMENKLNELQEDDIGMTFMVVDCGGGTVDLTTRKLVGINPLQLGEVKERIRDFCGSTFVDKMFIDFLLPFTGDNREFNYELDIEEYAPALLQYVDEEIREMMEENGWMINIKYNDIKLMFDPIIESILHLIRKQLDVIQETCSKMFLVGGFCENKYLQNRIKKEFQDTVKLIEVSAQPIAAISREAVVYGSNILEYKESDKESGIFSIVLKYTYGVKLCFDWKEDIDSSYSKTTDGKNFKFNPLVKRGTKVEVDQEFSLDHHNLPLSCQKVYNFQLYRTPEYNAEYCDAPGMELVGTMQIDLPEVHLGFDRPLSFGISFGHQMEITAFARNLLIGQTYVTTFGPNDV
;
A
#
# COMPACT_ATOMS: atom_id res chain seq x y z
N MET A 1 93.79 116.65 -40.40
CA MET A 1 93.11 117.96 -40.32
C MET A 1 91.66 117.74 -39.91
N ALA A 2 91.09 118.70 -39.20
CA ALA A 2 90.09 118.53 -38.15
C ALA A 2 88.60 118.46 -38.57
N ASN A 3 87.80 118.05 -37.58
CA ASN A 3 86.42 118.46 -37.20
C ASN A 3 85.15 117.76 -37.74
N GLU A 4 84.52 117.03 -36.80
CA GLU A 4 83.16 117.16 -36.23
C GLU A 4 81.83 116.87 -36.98
N ARG A 5 80.95 116.15 -36.23
CA ARG A 5 79.46 116.06 -36.19
C ARG A 5 78.74 115.33 -37.35
N SER A 6 77.63 114.59 -37.17
CA SER A 6 76.74 114.23 -36.04
C SER A 6 75.80 113.06 -36.43
N LYS A 7 75.23 112.38 -35.43
CA LYS A 7 74.22 111.30 -35.48
C LYS A 7 72.86 111.73 -36.05
N ASP A 8 72.10 110.79 -36.64
CA ASP A 8 70.67 110.60 -36.30
C ASP A 8 70.11 109.22 -36.69
N ASP A 9 68.95 108.91 -36.09
CA ASP A 9 68.36 107.61 -35.74
C ASP A 9 67.12 107.18 -36.60
N SER A 10 66.72 105.91 -36.44
CA SER A 10 65.34 105.35 -36.57
C SER A 10 64.61 105.10 -37.93
N SER A 11 64.18 103.83 -38.12
CA SER A 11 62.85 103.31 -38.58
C SER A 11 63.01 101.97 -39.35
N GLU A 12 62.99 100.82 -38.68
CA GLU A 12 61.84 99.94 -38.39
C GLU A 12 61.12 99.28 -39.60
N LYS A 13 61.14 97.93 -39.56
CA LYS A 13 60.14 96.94 -40.00
C LYS A 13 60.02 96.63 -41.49
N LEU A 14 60.68 95.55 -41.89
CA LEU A 14 60.07 94.46 -42.68
C LEU A 14 61.00 93.22 -42.65
N PHE A 15 60.74 92.21 -41.81
CA PHE A 15 60.98 90.79 -42.13
C PHE A 15 60.30 89.91 -41.07
N SER A 16 59.50 88.95 -41.57
CA SER A 16 58.45 88.20 -40.88
C SER A 16 58.94 87.05 -39.98
N ASP A 17 58.24 86.84 -38.87
CA ASP A 17 58.30 85.69 -37.91
C ASP A 17 57.94 84.31 -38.51
N LYS A 18 58.43 83.95 -39.68
CA LYS A 18 58.17 82.64 -40.31
C LYS A 18 59.12 81.50 -39.92
N PRO A 19 60.41 81.70 -39.55
CA PRO A 19 61.29 80.57 -39.26
C PRO A 19 61.05 79.90 -37.90
N LEU A 20 60.74 80.67 -36.83
CA LEU A 20 60.58 80.12 -35.48
C LEU A 20 59.31 79.24 -35.32
N GLN A 21 58.18 79.62 -35.93
CA GLN A 21 56.95 78.81 -35.88
C GLN A 21 57.08 77.46 -36.61
N VAL A 22 57.97 77.37 -37.60
CA VAL A 22 58.20 76.10 -38.33
C VAL A 22 59.06 75.15 -37.49
N ILE A 23 60.06 75.66 -36.77
CA ILE A 23 60.94 74.86 -35.92
C ILE A 23 60.18 74.29 -34.70
N GLU A 24 59.31 75.07 -34.06
CA GLU A 24 58.46 74.57 -32.96
C GLU A 24 57.44 73.53 -33.43
N LYS A 25 56.78 73.73 -34.58
CA LYS A 25 55.86 72.73 -35.16
C LYS A 25 56.57 71.42 -35.55
N LEU A 26 57.79 71.51 -36.08
CA LEU A 26 58.58 70.33 -36.44
C LEU A 26 59.07 69.57 -35.19
N GLY A 27 59.48 70.28 -34.13
CA GLY A 27 59.88 69.68 -32.86
C GLY A 27 58.72 68.98 -32.13
N PHE A 28 57.53 69.60 -32.11
CA PHE A 28 56.32 69.01 -31.52
C PHE A 28 55.86 67.79 -32.31
N SER A 29 55.90 67.86 -33.65
CA SER A 29 55.55 66.75 -34.53
C SER A 29 56.51 65.56 -34.38
N TYR A 30 57.82 65.80 -34.20
CA TYR A 30 58.80 64.74 -33.95
C TYR A 30 58.59 64.05 -32.60
N TYR A 31 58.26 64.81 -31.55
CA TYR A 31 57.99 64.26 -30.21
C TYR A 31 56.72 63.40 -30.18
N GLU A 32 55.63 63.85 -30.83
CA GLU A 32 54.42 63.04 -31.01
C GLU A 32 54.68 61.76 -31.81
N LEU A 33 55.48 61.86 -32.88
CA LEU A 33 55.84 60.69 -33.70
C LEU A 33 56.67 59.68 -32.90
N ASN A 34 57.63 60.16 -32.10
CA ASN A 34 58.47 59.33 -31.26
C ASN A 34 57.68 58.62 -30.16
N ASN A 35 56.73 59.31 -29.50
CA ASN A 35 55.85 58.68 -28.51
C ASN A 35 54.91 57.64 -29.14
N LYS A 36 54.37 57.90 -30.33
CA LYS A 36 53.61 56.89 -31.08
C LYS A 36 54.47 55.68 -31.42
N PHE A 37 55.73 55.88 -31.80
CA PHE A 37 56.66 54.80 -32.10
C PHE A 37 56.98 53.95 -30.86
N ILE A 38 57.20 54.56 -29.70
CA ILE A 38 57.42 53.87 -28.43
C ILE A 38 56.18 53.04 -28.03
N ASN A 39 54.99 53.63 -28.10
CA ASN A 39 53.74 52.90 -27.81
C ASN A 39 53.53 51.70 -28.74
N LEU A 40 53.80 51.88 -30.04
CA LEU A 40 53.74 50.78 -31.02
C LEU A 40 54.76 49.68 -30.71
N LEU A 41 55.94 50.03 -30.20
CA LEU A 41 56.97 49.07 -29.79
C LEU A 41 56.53 48.26 -28.57
N GLU A 42 55.95 48.90 -27.57
CA GLU A 42 55.39 48.22 -26.38
C GLU A 42 54.22 47.31 -26.75
N GLU A 43 53.33 47.78 -27.63
CA GLU A 43 52.20 46.99 -28.13
C GLU A 43 52.69 45.77 -28.92
N ASN A 44 53.72 45.94 -29.77
CA ASN A 44 54.34 44.83 -30.50
C ASN A 44 54.99 43.80 -29.55
N GLN A 45 55.61 44.24 -28.46
CA GLN A 45 56.12 43.33 -27.42
C GLN A 45 55.01 42.56 -26.71
N ARG A 46 53.88 43.21 -26.38
CA ARG A 46 52.71 42.54 -25.78
C ARG A 46 52.12 41.50 -26.73
N ILE A 47 51.97 41.84 -28.01
CA ILE A 47 51.46 40.92 -29.04
C ILE A 47 52.39 39.70 -29.16
N LYS A 48 53.72 39.90 -29.19
CA LYS A 48 54.68 38.79 -29.22
C LYS A 48 54.55 37.85 -28.01
N GLN A 49 54.33 38.39 -26.82
CA GLN A 49 54.12 37.57 -25.62
C GLN A 49 52.80 36.81 -25.69
N GLN A 50 51.72 37.43 -26.20
CA GLN A 50 50.45 36.75 -26.42
C GLN A 50 50.55 35.62 -27.45
N CYS A 51 51.27 35.84 -28.55
CA CYS A 51 51.55 34.79 -29.54
C CYS A 51 52.28 33.60 -28.91
N LYS A 52 53.30 33.85 -28.08
CA LYS A 52 54.02 32.78 -27.38
C LYS A 52 53.11 31.99 -26.42
N ASN A 53 52.27 32.67 -25.65
CA ASN A 53 51.32 32.00 -24.75
C ASN A 53 50.28 31.16 -25.52
N LEU A 54 49.86 31.62 -26.70
CA LEU A 54 48.95 30.87 -27.58
C LEU A 54 49.64 29.63 -28.18
N GLU A 55 50.91 29.73 -28.55
CA GLU A 55 51.70 28.58 -29.03
C GLU A 55 51.82 27.50 -27.95
N GLU A 56 52.10 27.89 -26.69
CA GLU A 56 52.18 26.96 -25.55
C GLU A 56 50.83 26.26 -25.30
N LYS A 57 49.72 27.02 -25.29
CA LYS A 57 48.37 26.44 -25.17
C LYS A 57 48.02 25.49 -26.32
N ASN A 58 48.45 25.81 -27.54
CA ASN A 58 48.19 24.97 -28.70
C ASN A 58 48.96 23.64 -28.61
N GLN A 59 50.20 23.66 -28.11
CA GLN A 59 50.96 22.44 -27.83
C GLN A 59 50.30 21.57 -26.75
N GLU A 60 49.75 22.19 -25.70
CA GLU A 60 49.01 21.47 -24.66
C GLU A 60 47.71 20.83 -25.21
N ASN A 61 46.95 21.56 -26.03
CA ASN A 61 45.77 21.01 -26.71
C ASN A 61 46.11 19.83 -27.63
N LEU A 62 47.22 19.91 -28.37
CA LEU A 62 47.69 18.80 -29.21
C LEU A 62 48.02 17.56 -28.37
N ARG A 63 48.63 17.74 -27.20
CA ARG A 63 48.91 16.64 -26.27
C ARG A 63 47.62 16.02 -25.72
N LEU A 64 46.68 16.83 -25.23
CA LEU A 64 45.39 16.37 -24.70
C LEU A 64 44.59 15.62 -25.76
N ASN A 65 44.59 16.09 -27.01
CA ASN A 65 43.93 15.38 -28.12
C ASN A 65 44.57 14.02 -28.40
N SER A 66 45.89 13.88 -28.26
CA SER A 66 46.57 12.59 -28.39
C SER A 66 46.15 11.63 -27.28
N GLU A 67 46.14 12.09 -26.02
CA GLU A 67 45.72 11.29 -24.86
C GLU A 67 44.24 10.86 -24.97
N LEU A 68 43.37 11.74 -25.46
CA LEU A 68 41.96 11.44 -25.71
C LEU A 68 41.79 10.38 -26.80
N ASN A 69 42.59 10.45 -27.87
CA ASN A 69 42.54 9.48 -28.95
C ASN A 69 43.00 8.08 -28.48
N GLU A 70 44.02 8.00 -27.63
CA GLU A 70 44.44 6.74 -27.00
C GLU A 70 43.34 6.14 -26.14
N LYS A 71 42.68 6.94 -25.30
CA LYS A 71 41.53 6.49 -24.49
C LYS A 71 40.37 6.01 -25.36
N ASN A 72 40.06 6.69 -26.46
CA ASN A 72 39.02 6.27 -27.38
C ASN A 72 39.33 4.91 -28.05
N GLN A 73 40.60 4.65 -28.37
CA GLN A 73 41.03 3.34 -28.87
C GLN A 73 40.89 2.25 -27.80
N GLU A 74 41.21 2.56 -26.54
CA GLU A 74 41.01 1.63 -25.42
C GLU A 74 39.54 1.28 -25.20
N ILE A 75 38.65 2.29 -25.17
CA ILE A 75 37.20 2.10 -25.08
C ILE A 75 36.69 1.24 -26.23
N SER A 76 37.18 1.48 -27.46
CA SER A 76 36.79 0.70 -28.63
C SER A 76 37.18 -0.78 -28.50
N ARG A 77 38.35 -1.09 -27.92
CA ARG A 77 38.78 -2.48 -27.65
C ARG A 77 37.90 -3.13 -26.58
N THR A 78 37.59 -2.41 -25.50
CA THR A 78 36.70 -2.91 -24.44
C THR A 78 35.30 -3.19 -24.96
N ASN A 79 34.76 -2.31 -25.80
CA ASN A 79 33.45 -2.52 -26.43
C ASN A 79 33.42 -3.76 -27.32
N LEU A 80 34.50 -4.05 -28.05
CA LEU A 80 34.60 -5.28 -28.85
C LEU A 80 34.56 -6.53 -27.98
N ASN A 81 35.27 -6.54 -26.85
CA ASN A 81 35.24 -7.65 -25.89
C ASN A 81 33.83 -7.85 -25.30
N ILE A 82 33.16 -6.76 -24.91
CA ILE A 82 31.79 -6.81 -24.38
C ILE A 82 30.80 -7.38 -25.42
N ILE A 83 30.96 -7.02 -26.70
CA ILE A 83 30.13 -7.58 -27.78
C ILE A 83 30.35 -9.09 -27.90
N GLU A 84 31.57 -9.58 -27.72
CA GLU A 84 31.90 -11.00 -27.78
C GLU A 84 31.34 -11.76 -26.57
N GLU A 85 31.45 -11.22 -25.37
CA GLU A 85 30.82 -11.75 -24.15
C GLU A 85 29.29 -11.80 -24.28
N ASN A 86 28.68 -10.75 -24.84
CA ASN A 86 27.23 -10.72 -25.08
C ASN A 86 26.77 -11.79 -26.07
N LYS A 87 27.59 -12.14 -27.08
CA LYS A 87 27.27 -13.26 -27.99
C LYS A 87 27.26 -14.59 -27.25
N GLU A 88 28.22 -14.80 -26.34
CA GLU A 88 28.27 -16.03 -25.55
C GLU A 88 27.10 -16.13 -24.57
N VAL A 89 26.73 -15.03 -23.90
CA VAL A 89 25.53 -14.98 -23.06
C VAL A 89 24.27 -15.29 -23.88
N SER A 90 24.17 -14.75 -25.09
CA SER A 90 23.05 -15.03 -25.99
C SER A 90 22.97 -16.51 -26.37
N ARG A 91 24.12 -17.14 -26.62
CA ARG A 91 24.23 -18.59 -26.89
C ARG A 91 23.75 -19.42 -25.70
N ILE A 92 24.23 -19.11 -24.49
CA ILE A 92 23.83 -19.79 -23.25
C ILE A 92 22.32 -19.63 -23.00
N ASN A 93 21.76 -18.44 -23.21
CA ASN A 93 20.33 -18.20 -23.06
C ASN A 93 19.50 -19.06 -24.02
N SER A 94 19.97 -19.24 -25.26
CA SER A 94 19.31 -20.12 -26.22
C SER A 94 19.30 -21.58 -25.75
N GLU A 95 20.44 -22.08 -25.24
CA GLU A 95 20.53 -23.45 -24.71
C GLU A 95 19.65 -23.66 -23.46
N LEU A 96 19.58 -22.65 -22.58
CA LEU A 96 18.72 -22.70 -21.39
C LEU A 96 17.23 -22.69 -21.78
N LYS A 97 16.87 -21.94 -22.82
CA LYS A 97 15.50 -21.90 -23.33
C LYS A 97 15.05 -23.27 -23.88
N GLU A 98 15.90 -23.94 -24.66
CA GLU A 98 15.60 -25.30 -25.14
C GLU A 98 15.43 -26.29 -23.98
N LYS A 99 16.29 -26.22 -22.96
CA LYS A 99 16.16 -27.06 -21.75
C LYS A 99 14.88 -26.78 -20.96
N LEU A 100 14.45 -25.51 -20.91
CA LEU A 100 13.22 -25.11 -20.26
C LEU A 100 12.01 -25.67 -21.01
N GLU A 101 11.95 -25.53 -22.33
CA GLU A 101 10.88 -26.09 -23.18
C GLU A 101 10.78 -27.63 -23.01
N GLU A 102 11.91 -28.34 -22.93
CA GLU A 102 11.90 -29.79 -22.66
C GLU A 102 11.36 -30.14 -21.26
N LYS A 103 11.64 -29.30 -20.26
CA LYS A 103 11.14 -29.47 -18.89
C LYS A 103 9.65 -29.16 -18.78
N GLU A 104 9.18 -28.12 -19.46
CA GLU A 104 7.76 -27.76 -19.54
C GLU A 104 6.94 -28.88 -20.16
N LYS A 105 7.41 -29.45 -21.28
CA LYS A 105 6.74 -30.60 -21.91
C LYS A 105 6.63 -31.81 -20.97
N LYS A 106 7.70 -32.14 -20.22
CA LYS A 106 7.66 -33.22 -19.22
C LYS A 106 6.71 -32.91 -18.07
N PHE A 107 6.59 -31.64 -17.69
CA PHE A 107 5.67 -31.20 -16.66
C PHE A 107 4.21 -31.30 -17.12
N GLU A 108 3.89 -30.94 -18.37
CA GLU A 108 2.57 -31.14 -18.97
C GLU A 108 2.17 -32.63 -18.99
N GLU A 109 3.10 -33.51 -19.41
CA GLU A 109 2.88 -34.97 -19.38
C GLU A 109 2.61 -35.47 -17.95
N PHE A 110 3.34 -34.94 -16.96
CA PHE A 110 3.13 -35.28 -15.55
C PHE A 110 1.77 -34.77 -15.02
N GLN A 111 1.38 -33.54 -15.35
CA GLN A 111 0.07 -32.99 -14.98
C GLN A 111 -1.09 -33.82 -15.54
N GLN A 112 -0.97 -34.26 -16.80
CA GLN A 112 -1.97 -35.11 -17.41
C GLN A 112 -2.05 -36.47 -16.72
N HIS A 113 -0.91 -37.02 -16.27
CA HIS A 113 -0.89 -38.25 -15.48
C HIS A 113 -1.56 -38.08 -14.11
N VAL A 114 -1.29 -36.98 -13.41
CA VAL A 114 -1.93 -36.66 -12.11
C VAL A 114 -3.44 -36.49 -12.27
N SER A 115 -3.89 -35.78 -13.31
CA SER A 115 -5.33 -35.61 -13.59
C SER A 115 -6.04 -36.95 -13.83
N ASN A 116 -5.40 -37.87 -14.54
CA ASN A 116 -5.95 -39.22 -14.73
C ASN A 116 -6.07 -40.00 -13.41
N LEU A 117 -5.07 -39.88 -12.53
CA LEU A 117 -5.10 -40.51 -11.21
C LEU A 117 -6.17 -39.90 -10.29
N GLU A 118 -6.36 -38.58 -10.34
CA GLU A 118 -7.43 -37.91 -9.59
C GLU A 118 -8.81 -38.34 -10.06
N ASN A 119 -9.03 -38.48 -11.37
CA ASN A 119 -10.27 -39.02 -11.91
C ASN A 119 -10.53 -40.45 -11.44
N GLN A 120 -9.52 -41.33 -11.47
CA GLN A 120 -9.63 -42.69 -10.92
C GLN A 120 -9.98 -42.69 -9.43
N ARG A 121 -9.29 -41.88 -8.63
CA ARG A 121 -9.56 -41.77 -7.20
C ARG A 121 -10.99 -41.29 -6.93
N ASN A 122 -11.48 -40.32 -7.72
CA ASN A 122 -12.84 -39.80 -7.57
C ASN A 122 -13.90 -40.85 -7.94
N GLU A 123 -13.65 -41.67 -8.97
CA GLU A 123 -14.50 -42.82 -9.32
C GLU A 123 -14.54 -43.85 -8.18
N GLU A 124 -13.39 -44.17 -7.57
CA GLU A 124 -13.31 -45.08 -6.42
C GLU A 124 -14.01 -44.51 -5.18
N LEU A 125 -13.87 -43.21 -4.92
CA LEU A 125 -14.55 -42.55 -3.81
C LEU A 125 -16.08 -42.59 -3.97
N GLN A 126 -16.58 -42.36 -5.18
CA GLN A 126 -18.01 -42.49 -5.48
C GLN A 126 -18.51 -43.92 -5.28
N GLN A 127 -17.70 -44.94 -5.58
CA GLN A 127 -18.04 -46.33 -5.31
C GLN A 127 -18.08 -46.62 -3.80
N LEU A 128 -17.12 -46.09 -3.04
CA LEU A 128 -17.07 -46.21 -1.58
C LEU A 128 -18.27 -45.56 -0.89
N GLN A 129 -18.64 -44.34 -1.30
CA GLN A 129 -19.84 -43.65 -0.77
C GLN A 129 -21.12 -44.43 -1.06
N LYS A 130 -21.25 -45.03 -2.26
CA LYS A 130 -22.38 -45.90 -2.60
C LYS A 130 -22.42 -47.16 -1.71
N LEU A 131 -21.28 -47.76 -1.42
CA LEU A 131 -21.15 -48.91 -0.52
C LEU A 131 -21.53 -48.55 0.92
N GLU A 132 -21.12 -47.39 1.40
CA GLU A 132 -21.43 -46.92 2.75
C GLU A 132 -22.93 -46.64 2.92
N MET A 133 -23.56 -45.96 1.96
CA MET A 133 -25.02 -45.77 1.97
C MET A 133 -25.78 -47.10 1.92
N MET A 134 -25.30 -48.08 1.14
CA MET A 134 -25.86 -49.43 1.13
C MET A 134 -25.74 -50.11 2.51
N SER A 135 -24.58 -49.98 3.17
CA SER A 135 -24.35 -50.54 4.51
C SER A 135 -25.29 -49.91 5.55
N GLN A 136 -25.42 -48.59 5.57
CA GLN A 136 -26.29 -47.88 6.52
C GLN A 136 -27.78 -48.23 6.32
N ASN A 137 -28.22 -48.43 5.07
CA ASN A 137 -29.58 -48.89 4.79
C ASN A 137 -29.80 -50.34 5.25
N LEU A 138 -28.82 -51.23 5.01
CA LEU A 138 -28.85 -52.60 5.52
C LEU A 138 -28.94 -52.64 7.05
N ASP A 139 -28.16 -51.83 7.76
CA ASP A 139 -28.19 -51.74 9.22
C ASP A 139 -29.54 -51.23 9.75
N LYS A 140 -30.13 -50.21 9.11
CA LYS A 140 -31.48 -49.73 9.44
C LYS A 140 -32.53 -50.82 9.24
N ASN A 141 -32.46 -51.55 8.12
CA ASN A 141 -33.37 -52.65 7.82
C ASN A 141 -33.21 -53.83 8.79
N LEU A 142 -31.98 -54.16 9.19
CA LEU A 142 -31.68 -55.17 10.21
C LEU A 142 -32.19 -54.77 11.59
N GLY A 143 -32.15 -53.49 11.94
CA GLY A 143 -32.75 -52.95 13.17
C GLY A 143 -34.26 -53.15 13.22
N ILE A 144 -34.95 -52.92 12.10
CA ILE A 144 -36.40 -53.11 11.96
C ILE A 144 -36.78 -54.60 12.08
N LEU A 145 -35.99 -55.51 11.53
CA LEU A 145 -36.24 -56.96 11.56
C LEU A 145 -36.03 -57.61 12.95
N LYS A 146 -35.47 -56.89 13.93
CA LYS A 146 -35.26 -57.37 15.31
C LYS A 146 -36.45 -57.12 16.24
N LEU A 147 -37.53 -56.52 15.76
CA LEU A 147 -38.75 -56.26 16.53
C LEU A 147 -39.62 -57.54 16.64
N GLU A 148 -40.11 -57.86 17.84
CA GLU A 148 -40.77 -59.14 18.14
C GLU A 148 -42.20 -59.29 17.56
N GLU A 149 -42.87 -58.20 17.16
CA GLU A 149 -44.14 -58.24 16.42
C GLU A 149 -44.10 -57.24 15.25
N ILE A 150 -44.44 -57.72 14.04
CA ILE A 150 -44.47 -56.93 12.80
C ILE A 150 -45.90 -56.46 12.56
N ASP A 151 -46.11 -55.14 12.45
CA ASP A 151 -47.40 -54.52 12.11
C ASP A 151 -47.38 -53.82 10.73
N GLU A 152 -48.54 -53.35 10.26
CA GLU A 152 -48.68 -52.67 8.96
C GLU A 152 -47.93 -51.34 8.88
N ASN A 153 -47.70 -50.65 10.00
CA ASN A 153 -46.95 -49.39 10.03
C ASN A 153 -45.45 -49.65 9.83
N ILE A 154 -44.91 -50.70 10.44
CA ILE A 154 -43.51 -51.12 10.26
C ILE A 154 -43.25 -51.50 8.79
N ILE A 155 -44.18 -52.22 8.15
CA ILE A 155 -44.09 -52.56 6.72
C ILE A 155 -44.10 -51.31 5.84
N LYS A 156 -44.89 -50.29 6.22
CA LYS A 156 -44.95 -49.01 5.51
C LYS A 156 -43.63 -48.23 5.63
N THR A 157 -43.09 -48.12 6.85
CA THR A 157 -41.78 -47.49 7.09
C THR A 157 -40.64 -48.22 6.37
N PHE A 158 -40.68 -49.55 6.31
CA PHE A 158 -39.69 -50.33 5.55
C PHE A 158 -39.77 -50.07 4.04
N LYS A 159 -40.96 -49.84 3.49
CA LYS A 159 -41.14 -49.48 2.07
C LYS A 159 -40.69 -48.06 1.79
N GLU A 160 -41.07 -47.10 2.63
CA GLU A 160 -40.68 -45.68 2.50
C GLU A 160 -39.15 -45.52 2.58
N ASN A 161 -38.48 -46.19 3.52
CA ASN A 161 -37.02 -46.16 3.64
C ASN A 161 -36.30 -46.70 2.38
N ASN A 162 -36.87 -47.71 1.72
CA ASN A 162 -36.30 -48.25 0.49
C ASN A 162 -36.62 -47.35 -0.72
N GLU A 163 -37.81 -46.74 -0.80
CA GLU A 163 -38.15 -45.77 -1.84
C GLU A 163 -37.26 -44.50 -1.77
N ASP A 164 -37.03 -43.95 -0.57
CA ASP A 164 -36.11 -42.82 -0.36
C ASP A 164 -34.66 -43.18 -0.70
N PHE A 165 -34.23 -44.41 -0.42
CA PHE A 165 -32.91 -44.90 -0.81
C PHE A 165 -32.76 -44.98 -2.34
N PHE A 166 -33.76 -45.50 -3.06
CA PHE A 166 -33.74 -45.54 -4.52
C PHE A 166 -33.84 -44.15 -5.17
N ALA A 167 -34.54 -43.20 -4.53
CA ALA A 167 -34.61 -41.81 -4.99
C ALA A 167 -33.24 -41.08 -4.87
N ASN A 168 -32.50 -41.33 -3.78
CA ASN A 168 -31.17 -40.74 -3.56
C ASN A 168 -30.09 -41.26 -4.52
N PHE A 169 -30.30 -42.42 -5.16
CA PHE A 169 -29.38 -42.93 -6.19
C PHE A 169 -29.47 -42.18 -7.52
N SER A 170 -30.52 -41.37 -7.73
CA SER A 170 -30.87 -40.91 -9.08
C SER A 170 -30.64 -39.44 -9.39
N ASN A 171 -30.19 -38.57 -8.47
CA ASN A 171 -29.77 -37.20 -8.81
C ASN A 171 -29.11 -36.51 -7.60
N LYS A 172 -27.80 -36.24 -7.67
CA LYS A 172 -27.13 -35.08 -7.06
C LYS A 172 -25.68 -35.02 -7.55
N ASP A 173 -25.35 -33.93 -8.24
CA ASP A 173 -23.96 -33.59 -8.60
C ASP A 173 -23.15 -33.29 -7.32
N PRO A 174 -21.87 -33.73 -7.21
CA PRO A 174 -21.12 -33.65 -5.96
C PRO A 174 -20.39 -32.31 -5.71
N ASP A 175 -20.58 -31.29 -6.56
CA ASP A 175 -19.70 -30.11 -6.61
C ASP A 175 -20.09 -28.95 -5.67
N GLU A 176 -20.96 -29.20 -4.69
CA GLU A 176 -21.48 -28.17 -3.77
C GLU A 176 -20.58 -27.90 -2.54
N SER A 177 -19.42 -28.56 -2.39
CA SER A 177 -18.60 -28.47 -1.16
C SER A 177 -17.35 -27.57 -1.23
N LEU A 178 -17.07 -26.93 -2.36
CA LEU A 178 -16.04 -25.88 -2.44
C LEU A 178 -16.69 -24.48 -2.41
N PRO A 179 -16.19 -23.52 -1.60
CA PRO A 179 -16.74 -22.16 -1.59
C PRO A 179 -16.43 -21.35 -2.87
N TYR A 180 -15.44 -21.78 -3.67
CA TYR A 180 -14.92 -21.06 -4.85
C TYR A 180 -14.50 -21.97 -6.04
N PRO A 181 -15.30 -22.94 -6.49
CA PRO A 181 -14.87 -23.94 -7.49
C PRO A 181 -14.54 -23.34 -8.87
N ASN A 182 -15.03 -22.13 -9.16
CA ASN A 182 -14.95 -21.52 -10.49
C ASN A 182 -13.96 -20.33 -10.60
N ILE A 183 -13.20 -20.01 -9.54
CA ILE A 183 -12.26 -18.89 -9.58
C ILE A 183 -10.99 -19.27 -10.34
N LYS A 184 -10.64 -18.47 -11.35
CA LYS A 184 -9.46 -18.66 -12.22
C LYS A 184 -8.44 -17.56 -12.06
N VAL A 185 -8.86 -16.38 -11.62
CA VAL A 185 -8.02 -15.19 -11.52
C VAL A 185 -8.26 -14.52 -10.17
N VAL A 186 -7.19 -14.06 -9.54
CA VAL A 186 -7.26 -13.21 -8.34
C VAL A 186 -6.76 -11.82 -8.70
N VAL A 187 -7.50 -10.79 -8.28
CA VAL A 187 -7.12 -9.38 -8.45
C VAL A 187 -7.04 -8.74 -7.07
N GLY A 188 -5.87 -8.22 -6.73
CA GLY A 188 -5.65 -7.41 -5.53
C GLY A 188 -5.66 -5.95 -5.90
N LEU A 189 -6.62 -5.19 -5.38
CA LEU A 189 -6.76 -3.75 -5.63
C LEU A 189 -6.44 -2.97 -4.36
N ASP A 190 -5.38 -2.17 -4.46
CA ASP A 190 -5.06 -1.14 -3.48
C ASP A 190 -5.73 0.17 -3.87
N PHE A 191 -6.85 0.45 -3.21
CA PHE A 191 -7.61 1.69 -3.37
C PHE A 191 -7.12 2.73 -2.35
N GLY A 192 -5.93 3.28 -2.55
CA GLY A 192 -5.30 4.19 -1.60
C GLY A 192 -5.89 5.61 -1.59
N LEU A 193 -5.57 6.38 -0.54
CA LEU A 193 -6.08 7.74 -0.35
C LEU A 193 -5.68 8.70 -1.50
N THR A 194 -4.41 8.62 -1.93
CA THR A 194 -3.85 9.53 -2.94
C THR A 194 -3.53 8.81 -4.25
N TYR A 195 -3.18 7.53 -4.17
CA TYR A 195 -2.80 6.71 -5.30
C TYR A 195 -3.44 5.34 -5.17
N SER A 196 -3.95 4.80 -6.27
CA SER A 196 -4.51 3.45 -6.34
C SER A 196 -3.80 2.62 -7.41
N GLY A 197 -3.72 1.31 -7.20
CA GLY A 197 -3.10 0.37 -8.12
C GLY A 197 -3.62 -1.04 -7.91
N PHE A 198 -3.47 -1.91 -8.90
CA PHE A 198 -3.89 -3.29 -8.79
C PHE A 198 -2.84 -4.25 -9.31
N SER A 199 -2.84 -5.45 -8.72
CA SER A 199 -2.07 -6.61 -9.15
C SER A 199 -3.01 -7.77 -9.40
N TYR A 200 -2.57 -8.75 -10.17
CA TYR A 200 -3.40 -9.86 -10.59
C TYR A 200 -2.55 -11.08 -10.94
N CYS A 201 -3.11 -12.28 -10.77
CA CYS A 201 -2.50 -13.53 -11.21
C CYS A 201 -3.57 -14.56 -11.61
N HIS A 202 -3.16 -15.56 -12.39
CA HIS A 202 -3.97 -16.74 -12.63
C HIS A 202 -3.79 -17.73 -11.47
N VAL A 203 -4.85 -18.39 -11.02
CA VAL A 203 -4.83 -19.34 -9.89
C VAL A 203 -3.92 -20.54 -10.18
N ALA A 204 -3.75 -20.93 -11.45
CA ALA A 204 -2.80 -21.97 -11.83
C ALA A 204 -1.31 -21.55 -11.77
N ASN A 205 -1.01 -20.25 -11.66
CA ASN A 205 0.36 -19.73 -11.61
C ASN A 205 0.48 -18.59 -10.58
N LYS A 206 0.33 -18.96 -9.31
CA LYS A 206 0.25 -18.02 -8.16
C LYS A 206 1.54 -17.26 -7.89
N GLN A 207 2.68 -17.83 -8.29
CA GLN A 207 3.99 -17.19 -8.14
C GLN A 207 4.19 -16.03 -9.14
N ASN A 208 3.45 -16.02 -10.25
CA ASN A 208 3.57 -14.99 -11.28
C ASN A 208 2.53 -13.88 -11.10
N ILE A 209 2.69 -13.10 -10.03
CA ILE A 209 1.86 -11.92 -9.78
C ILE A 209 2.34 -10.77 -10.66
N CYS A 210 1.44 -10.25 -11.49
CA CYS A 210 1.69 -9.06 -12.31
C CYS A 210 1.04 -7.83 -11.69
N SER A 211 1.73 -6.69 -11.74
CA SER A 211 1.19 -5.40 -11.29
C SER A 211 0.92 -4.50 -12.50
N ASN A 212 -0.16 -3.72 -12.47
CA ASN A 212 -0.51 -2.88 -13.62
C ASN A 212 0.34 -1.61 -13.71
N GLU A 213 1.01 -1.41 -14.84
CA GLU A 213 1.84 -0.22 -15.12
C GLU A 213 1.25 0.71 -16.20
N ILE A 214 0.19 0.26 -16.88
CA ILE A 214 -0.42 0.98 -18.01
C ILE A 214 -1.67 1.72 -17.53
N TRP A 215 -1.67 3.03 -17.67
CA TRP A 215 -2.76 3.91 -17.21
C TRP A 215 -3.25 4.83 -18.33
N PRO A 216 -4.48 5.38 -18.23
CA PRO A 216 -4.98 6.31 -19.24
C PRO A 216 -4.04 7.49 -19.45
N ARG A 217 -3.58 7.70 -20.69
CA ARG A 217 -2.71 8.81 -21.13
C ARG A 217 -1.32 8.87 -20.47
N GLY A 218 -0.77 7.75 -19.99
CA GLY A 218 0.62 7.71 -19.52
C GLY A 218 1.06 6.34 -19.01
N ILE A 219 2.37 6.21 -18.82
CA ILE A 219 2.98 5.10 -18.05
C ILE A 219 3.25 5.66 -16.65
N SER A 220 2.74 4.98 -15.62
CA SER A 220 3.03 5.30 -14.22
C SER A 220 3.46 4.02 -13.53
N GLN A 221 4.46 4.11 -12.65
CA GLN A 221 5.00 2.96 -11.94
C GLN A 221 3.94 2.43 -10.95
N PHE A 222 3.21 1.39 -11.38
CA PHE A 222 2.26 0.58 -10.60
C PHE A 222 0.97 1.24 -10.10
N LYS A 223 0.89 2.58 -9.98
CA LYS A 223 -0.28 3.30 -9.45
C LYS A 223 -0.67 4.53 -10.25
N THR A 224 -1.93 4.97 -10.13
CA THR A 224 -2.44 6.26 -10.64
C THR A 224 -3.10 7.04 -9.51
N ASN A 225 -3.28 8.36 -9.67
CA ASN A 225 -3.88 9.21 -8.63
C ASN A 225 -5.33 8.81 -8.31
N THR A 226 -5.73 8.92 -7.05
CA THR A 226 -7.11 8.71 -6.58
C THR A 226 -7.92 10.01 -6.72
N VAL A 227 -8.13 10.43 -7.96
CA VAL A 227 -8.69 11.75 -8.30
C VAL A 227 -9.71 11.64 -9.44
N LEU A 228 -10.75 12.47 -9.37
CA LEU A 228 -11.79 12.59 -10.38
C LEU A 228 -11.96 14.04 -10.83
N GLN A 229 -12.33 14.24 -12.09
CA GLN A 229 -12.82 15.51 -12.59
C GLN A 229 -14.16 15.28 -13.30
N TYR A 230 -15.18 16.00 -12.87
CA TYR A 230 -16.53 15.89 -13.41
C TYR A 230 -16.84 16.95 -14.47
N ASP A 231 -17.95 16.73 -15.17
CA ASP A 231 -18.65 17.79 -15.88
C ASP A 231 -19.26 18.82 -14.91
N TYR A 232 -19.77 19.92 -15.47
CA TYR A 232 -20.27 21.06 -14.69
C TYR A 232 -21.46 20.70 -13.78
N GLU A 233 -22.24 19.68 -14.16
CA GLU A 233 -23.42 19.23 -13.41
C GLU A 233 -23.09 18.10 -12.43
N TYR A 234 -21.82 17.67 -12.36
CA TYR A 234 -21.36 16.53 -11.57
C TYR A 234 -22.03 15.19 -11.91
N ASN A 235 -22.59 15.10 -13.11
CA ASN A 235 -23.30 13.92 -13.60
C ASN A 235 -22.31 12.88 -14.15
N ASN A 236 -21.30 13.34 -14.89
CA ASN A 236 -20.36 12.45 -15.58
C ASN A 236 -18.91 12.74 -15.19
N VAL A 237 -18.10 11.67 -15.06
CA VAL A 237 -16.65 11.78 -14.95
C VAL A 237 -16.07 12.08 -16.32
N LEU A 238 -15.37 13.21 -16.45
CA LEU A 238 -14.67 13.60 -17.68
C LEU A 238 -13.25 13.04 -17.72
N LEU A 239 -12.54 13.14 -16.59
CA LEU A 239 -11.17 12.66 -16.42
C LEU A 239 -11.02 12.01 -15.03
N TRP A 240 -10.12 11.05 -14.91
CA TRP A 240 -9.78 10.38 -13.65
C TRP A 240 -8.30 10.03 -13.65
N GLY A 241 -7.73 9.74 -12.47
CA GLY A 241 -6.31 9.44 -12.36
C GLY A 241 -5.42 10.67 -12.60
N ALA A 242 -4.16 10.44 -12.97
CA ALA A 242 -3.22 11.51 -13.30
C ALA A 242 -3.77 12.54 -14.34
N PRO A 243 -4.51 12.14 -15.40
CA PRO A 243 -5.13 13.09 -16.32
C PRO A 243 -6.06 14.12 -15.68
N ALA A 244 -6.72 13.81 -14.56
CA ALA A 244 -7.62 14.73 -13.88
C ALA A 244 -6.89 15.87 -13.16
N LEU A 245 -5.60 15.69 -12.85
CA LEU A 245 -4.74 16.72 -12.26
C LEU A 245 -4.07 17.62 -13.31
N ALA A 246 -3.84 17.08 -14.51
CA ALA A 246 -3.15 17.81 -15.60
C ALA A 246 -4.05 18.86 -16.31
N SER A 247 -5.37 18.75 -16.16
CA SER A 247 -6.36 19.60 -16.82
C SER A 247 -6.53 20.95 -16.11
N ARG A 248 -6.43 22.05 -16.87
CA ARG A 248 -6.60 23.43 -16.38
C ARG A 248 -7.94 23.61 -15.65
N PRO A 249 -7.95 23.98 -14.36
CA PRO A 249 -9.13 24.60 -13.79
C PRO A 249 -9.29 25.98 -14.47
N ASN A 250 -10.41 26.19 -15.14
CA ASN A 250 -10.69 27.45 -15.81
C ASN A 250 -10.79 28.54 -14.72
N ARG A 251 -9.87 29.52 -14.68
CA ARG A 251 -9.73 30.52 -13.58
C ARG A 251 -11.01 31.31 -13.28
N ARG A 252 -12.01 31.29 -14.18
CA ARG A 252 -13.32 31.94 -14.03
C ARG A 252 -14.43 31.05 -13.46
N ILE A 253 -14.18 29.75 -13.25
CA ILE A 253 -15.19 28.78 -12.81
C ILE A 253 -14.60 27.90 -11.69
N GLU A 254 -14.90 28.24 -10.42
CA GLU A 254 -14.46 27.46 -9.25
C GLU A 254 -14.92 25.98 -9.25
N ARG A 255 -15.91 25.63 -10.08
CA ARG A 255 -16.63 24.35 -10.07
C ARG A 255 -16.00 23.20 -10.89
N ASN A 256 -14.89 23.42 -11.59
CA ASN A 256 -14.21 22.38 -12.39
C ASN A 256 -12.93 21.82 -11.73
N LYS A 257 -12.78 21.99 -10.41
CA LYS A 257 -11.61 21.51 -9.67
C LYS A 257 -11.64 19.97 -9.57
N PRO A 258 -10.46 19.33 -9.53
CA PRO A 258 -10.36 17.92 -9.22
C PRO A 258 -10.99 17.61 -7.86
N VAL A 259 -11.65 16.47 -7.75
CA VAL A 259 -12.23 15.92 -6.54
C VAL A 259 -11.27 14.87 -6.00
N GLU A 260 -10.67 15.17 -4.86
CA GLU A 260 -9.59 14.40 -4.24
C GLU A 260 -9.96 14.04 -2.79
N LEU A 261 -9.20 13.12 -2.19
CA LEU A 261 -9.28 12.78 -0.76
C LEU A 261 -10.68 12.34 -0.27
N PHE A 262 -11.58 11.98 -1.19
CA PHE A 262 -12.95 11.58 -0.86
C PHE A 262 -13.02 10.31 0.00
N LYS A 263 -11.96 9.50 0.03
CA LYS A 263 -11.80 8.35 0.94
C LYS A 263 -11.71 8.76 2.44
N LEU A 264 -11.36 10.02 2.77
CA LEU A 264 -11.34 10.54 4.15
C LEU A 264 -12.72 10.72 4.77
N TRP A 265 -13.79 10.61 3.97
CA TRP A 265 -15.14 10.63 4.49
C TRP A 265 -15.54 9.33 5.20
N LEU A 266 -14.81 8.24 4.93
CA LEU A 266 -14.90 6.95 5.62
C LEU A 266 -14.00 6.92 6.86
N GLY A 267 -14.29 6.00 7.78
CA GLY A 267 -13.55 5.84 9.03
C GLY A 267 -13.81 6.98 10.04
N ASN A 268 -12.97 7.04 11.07
CA ASN A 268 -13.22 7.84 12.28
C ASN A 268 -12.57 9.24 12.25
N LEU A 269 -12.37 9.82 11.06
CA LEU A 269 -11.80 11.16 10.96
C LEU A 269 -12.81 12.21 11.47
N ASP A 270 -12.33 13.17 12.26
CA ASP A 270 -13.13 14.31 12.75
C ASP A 270 -13.77 15.06 11.58
N GLU A 271 -15.04 15.44 11.72
CA GLU A 271 -15.83 16.10 10.69
C GLU A 271 -15.18 17.41 10.20
N HIS A 272 -14.48 18.13 11.08
CA HIS A 272 -13.78 19.36 10.72
C HIS A 272 -12.52 19.14 9.86
N LEU A 273 -11.98 17.92 9.84
CA LEU A 273 -10.82 17.53 9.03
C LEU A 273 -11.22 16.91 7.69
N LYS A 274 -12.51 16.63 7.46
CA LYS A 274 -12.98 16.04 6.20
C LYS A 274 -12.91 17.07 5.07
N PRO A 275 -12.43 16.68 3.87
CA PRO A 275 -12.35 17.59 2.75
C PRO A 275 -13.74 18.00 2.27
N HIS A 276 -13.90 19.26 1.88
CA HIS A 276 -15.12 19.69 1.21
C HIS A 276 -15.20 19.07 -0.18
N LEU A 277 -16.26 18.30 -0.44
CA LEU A 277 -16.49 17.65 -1.73
C LEU A 277 -17.68 18.31 -2.45
N PRO A 278 -17.59 18.52 -3.77
CA PRO A 278 -18.72 19.02 -4.56
C PRO A 278 -19.79 17.95 -4.84
N VAL A 279 -19.49 16.68 -4.54
CA VAL A 279 -20.37 15.52 -4.70
C VAL A 279 -20.36 14.68 -3.43
N ASP A 280 -21.39 13.86 -3.26
CA ASP A 280 -21.41 12.85 -2.20
C ASP A 280 -20.19 11.92 -2.30
N TYR A 281 -19.56 11.62 -1.17
CA TYR A 281 -18.33 10.82 -1.15
C TYR A 281 -18.56 9.39 -1.66
N LYS A 282 -19.74 8.78 -1.45
CA LYS A 282 -20.06 7.46 -2.00
C LYS A 282 -20.15 7.51 -3.52
N LYS A 283 -20.69 8.60 -4.08
CA LYS A 283 -20.68 8.83 -5.53
C LYS A 283 -19.24 8.89 -6.04
N ALA A 284 -18.38 9.69 -5.41
CA ALA A 284 -16.97 9.79 -5.81
C ALA A 284 -16.22 8.45 -5.73
N ILE A 285 -16.40 7.68 -4.65
CA ILE A 285 -15.81 6.34 -4.53
C ILE A 285 -16.33 5.42 -5.63
N THR A 286 -17.65 5.38 -5.84
CA THR A 286 -18.30 4.54 -6.86
C THR A 286 -17.77 4.87 -8.25
N ASP A 287 -17.70 6.15 -8.59
CA ASP A 287 -17.27 6.61 -9.91
C ASP A 287 -15.78 6.33 -10.13
N TYR A 288 -14.93 6.50 -9.11
CA TYR A 288 -13.52 6.10 -9.21
C TYR A 288 -13.35 4.59 -9.39
N LEU A 289 -14.04 3.79 -8.58
CA LEU A 289 -14.03 2.32 -8.67
C LEU A 289 -14.55 1.84 -10.04
N ARG A 290 -15.49 2.56 -10.64
CA ARG A 290 -16.01 2.26 -11.98
C ARG A 290 -14.94 2.48 -13.04
N GLU A 291 -14.22 3.60 -12.99
CA GLU A 291 -13.18 3.89 -13.97
C GLU A 291 -11.97 2.94 -13.85
N ILE A 292 -11.45 2.71 -12.64
CA ILE A 292 -10.38 1.71 -12.44
C ILE A 292 -10.86 0.29 -12.75
N GLY A 293 -12.13 -0.01 -12.49
CA GLY A 293 -12.77 -1.28 -12.82
C GLY A 293 -12.81 -1.58 -14.30
N LYS A 294 -12.96 -0.57 -15.17
CA LYS A 294 -12.81 -0.74 -16.62
C LYS A 294 -11.39 -1.22 -16.97
N VAL A 295 -10.37 -0.57 -16.41
CA VAL A 295 -8.97 -0.94 -16.65
C VAL A 295 -8.66 -2.36 -16.17
N ILE A 296 -9.16 -2.73 -15.00
CA ILE A 296 -9.03 -4.09 -14.47
C ILE A 296 -9.68 -5.08 -15.44
N LYS A 297 -10.95 -4.88 -15.81
CA LYS A 297 -11.68 -5.78 -16.72
C LYS A 297 -10.99 -5.93 -18.07
N ASP A 298 -10.55 -4.83 -18.67
CA ASP A 298 -9.83 -4.83 -19.94
C ASP A 298 -8.51 -5.58 -19.83
N LYS A 299 -7.76 -5.38 -18.73
CA LYS A 299 -6.50 -6.09 -18.48
C LYS A 299 -6.72 -7.60 -18.33
N ILE A 300 -7.70 -8.01 -17.53
CA ILE A 300 -8.02 -9.43 -17.33
C ILE A 300 -8.49 -10.06 -18.65
N ALA A 301 -9.39 -9.41 -19.38
CA ALA A 301 -9.89 -9.92 -20.67
C ALA A 301 -8.80 -10.04 -21.75
N THR A 302 -7.76 -9.20 -21.68
CA THR A 302 -6.60 -9.26 -22.59
C THR A 302 -5.71 -10.48 -22.29
N HIS A 303 -5.60 -10.88 -21.03
CA HIS A 303 -4.74 -12.01 -20.61
C HIS A 303 -5.47 -13.34 -20.63
N TRP A 304 -6.77 -13.34 -20.31
CA TRP A 304 -7.55 -14.57 -20.11
C TRP A 304 -8.98 -14.43 -20.62
N SER A 305 -9.49 -15.48 -21.26
CA SER A 305 -10.90 -15.58 -21.64
C SER A 305 -11.70 -16.11 -20.44
N VAL A 306 -12.16 -15.20 -19.57
CA VAL A 306 -12.89 -15.51 -18.34
C VAL A 306 -14.11 -14.61 -18.15
N ASN A 307 -15.15 -15.13 -17.51
CA ASN A 307 -16.27 -14.31 -17.06
C ASN A 307 -15.82 -13.57 -15.80
N PHE A 308 -15.77 -12.24 -15.86
CA PHE A 308 -15.28 -11.42 -14.76
C PHE A 308 -16.02 -11.66 -13.45
N PHE A 309 -17.35 -11.80 -13.47
CA PHE A 309 -18.13 -11.92 -12.24
C PHE A 309 -18.08 -13.32 -11.62
N GLU A 310 -17.87 -14.34 -12.43
CA GLU A 310 -17.87 -15.74 -12.00
C GLU A 310 -16.46 -16.26 -11.69
N ASN A 311 -15.44 -15.81 -12.44
CA ASN A 311 -14.10 -16.38 -12.42
C ASN A 311 -13.05 -15.50 -11.75
N VAL A 312 -13.38 -14.26 -11.36
CA VAL A 312 -12.43 -13.35 -10.72
C VAL A 312 -12.78 -13.16 -9.25
N LEU A 313 -11.81 -13.43 -8.39
CA LEU A 313 -11.84 -13.02 -6.99
C LEU A 313 -11.19 -11.64 -6.86
N LEU A 314 -11.96 -10.63 -6.47
CA LEU A 314 -11.49 -9.29 -6.19
C LEU A 314 -11.21 -9.14 -4.69
N VAL A 315 -9.97 -8.80 -4.35
CA VAL A 315 -9.54 -8.50 -2.99
C VAL A 315 -9.24 -7.01 -2.88
N LEU A 316 -10.03 -6.29 -2.10
CA LEU A 316 -9.84 -4.85 -1.87
C LEU A 316 -9.08 -4.62 -0.57
N SER A 317 -7.97 -3.88 -0.60
CA SER A 317 -7.32 -3.44 0.63
C SER A 317 -8.01 -2.20 1.21
N VAL A 318 -8.20 -2.21 2.53
CA VAL A 318 -8.78 -1.08 3.28
C VAL A 318 -7.90 -0.71 4.47
N PRO A 319 -7.97 0.53 4.99
CA PRO A 319 -7.32 0.89 6.24
C PRO A 319 -7.83 0.00 7.38
N ALA A 320 -6.98 -0.28 8.36
CA ALA A 320 -7.37 -1.15 9.46
C ALA A 320 -8.39 -0.53 10.42
N GLU A 321 -8.54 0.79 10.39
CA GLU A 321 -9.53 1.53 11.19
C GLU A 321 -10.95 1.44 10.62
N TYR A 322 -11.12 0.89 9.41
CA TYR A 322 -12.43 0.77 8.80
C TYR A 322 -13.29 -0.22 9.57
N SER A 323 -14.43 0.30 10.04
CA SER A 323 -15.49 -0.49 10.65
C SER A 323 -16.15 -1.41 9.61
N GLU A 324 -16.95 -2.37 10.09
CA GLU A 324 -17.75 -3.20 9.20
C GLU A 324 -18.76 -2.37 8.40
N LYS A 325 -19.24 -1.26 8.98
CA LYS A 325 -20.04 -0.26 8.26
C LYS A 325 -19.27 0.38 7.10
N ASP A 326 -18.00 0.76 7.31
CA ASP A 326 -17.17 1.33 6.24
C ASP A 326 -16.92 0.31 5.12
N LYS A 327 -16.65 -0.95 5.48
CA LYS A 327 -16.53 -2.05 4.50
C LYS A 327 -17.86 -2.31 3.76
N GLY A 328 -18.99 -2.19 4.46
CA GLY A 328 -20.33 -2.25 3.86
C GLY A 328 -20.55 -1.14 2.83
N ILE A 329 -20.12 0.09 3.12
CA ILE A 329 -20.15 1.21 2.16
C ILE A 329 -19.22 0.92 0.97
N MET A 330 -18.01 0.41 1.21
CA MET A 330 -17.09 0.04 0.13
C MET A 330 -17.67 -1.06 -0.78
N ARG A 331 -18.36 -2.05 -0.21
CA ARG A 331 -19.08 -3.09 -0.95
C ARG A 331 -20.24 -2.50 -1.77
N GLU A 332 -21.02 -1.60 -1.18
CA GLU A 332 -22.06 -0.84 -1.89
C GLU A 332 -21.49 -0.08 -3.10
N CYS A 333 -20.38 0.64 -2.91
CA CYS A 333 -19.70 1.36 -3.98
C CYS A 333 -19.15 0.41 -5.06
N ALA A 334 -18.56 -0.73 -4.68
CA ALA A 334 -18.05 -1.74 -5.63
C ALA A 334 -19.18 -2.37 -6.46
N TYR A 335 -20.32 -2.65 -5.85
CA TYR A 335 -21.53 -3.12 -6.54
C TYR A 335 -22.05 -2.07 -7.54
N ASN A 336 -22.21 -0.82 -7.08
CA ASN A 336 -22.68 0.29 -7.94
C ASN A 336 -21.66 0.67 -9.03
N ALA A 337 -20.38 0.35 -8.85
CA ALA A 337 -19.33 0.48 -9.86
C ALA A 337 -19.33 -0.67 -10.88
N GLY A 338 -20.12 -1.72 -10.65
CA GLY A 338 -20.18 -2.91 -11.49
C GLY A 338 -18.94 -3.80 -11.35
N LEU A 339 -18.22 -3.75 -10.21
CA LEU A 339 -17.12 -4.67 -9.90
C LEU A 339 -17.63 -6.02 -9.38
N ILE A 340 -18.86 -6.05 -8.86
CA ILE A 340 -19.62 -7.25 -8.52
C ILE A 340 -21.05 -7.11 -9.05
N ASN A 341 -21.69 -8.24 -9.39
CA ASN A 341 -23.06 -8.28 -9.92
C ASN A 341 -24.10 -8.70 -8.87
N ASP A 342 -23.67 -9.16 -7.70
CA ASP A 342 -24.48 -9.44 -6.52
C ASP A 342 -23.86 -8.69 -5.33
N PHE A 343 -24.69 -7.99 -4.57
CA PHE A 343 -24.26 -7.24 -3.38
C PHE A 343 -23.57 -8.17 -2.37
N ASN A 344 -24.08 -9.39 -2.20
CA ASN A 344 -23.55 -10.39 -1.27
C ASN A 344 -22.51 -11.33 -1.91
N SER A 345 -21.99 -10.98 -3.09
CA SER A 345 -21.02 -11.82 -3.79
C SER A 345 -19.81 -12.15 -2.90
N LYS A 346 -19.54 -13.46 -2.77
CA LYS A 346 -18.36 -14.01 -2.10
C LYS A 346 -17.06 -13.71 -2.86
N ASN A 347 -17.16 -13.32 -4.13
CA ASN A 347 -16.04 -12.98 -5.02
C ASN A 347 -15.48 -11.57 -4.75
N LEU A 348 -16.02 -10.83 -3.78
CA LEU A 348 -15.39 -9.64 -3.19
C LEU A 348 -14.97 -9.94 -1.75
N GLN A 349 -13.67 -9.85 -1.51
CA GLN A 349 -13.05 -9.99 -0.19
C GLN A 349 -12.32 -8.71 0.19
N PHE A 350 -12.13 -8.50 1.49
CA PHE A 350 -11.36 -7.38 2.02
C PHE A 350 -10.13 -7.90 2.75
N THR A 351 -9.01 -7.20 2.57
CA THR A 351 -7.83 -7.32 3.43
C THR A 351 -7.49 -5.94 4.00
N THR A 352 -6.66 -5.87 5.03
CA THR A 352 -6.24 -4.58 5.58
C THR A 352 -4.87 -4.18 5.04
N GLU A 353 -4.71 -2.93 4.61
CA GLU A 353 -3.46 -2.34 4.11
C GLU A 353 -2.23 -2.68 5.01
N PRO A 354 -2.26 -2.45 6.34
CA PRO A 354 -1.12 -2.79 7.21
C PRO A 354 -0.92 -4.29 7.46
N GLU A 355 -1.89 -5.15 7.15
CA GLU A 355 -1.67 -6.61 7.15
C GLU A 355 -0.98 -7.02 5.86
N ALA A 356 -1.51 -6.54 4.73
CA ALA A 356 -0.95 -6.76 3.42
C ALA A 356 0.51 -6.29 3.34
N ALA A 357 0.80 -5.11 3.88
CA ALA A 357 2.16 -4.61 3.94
C ALA A 357 3.10 -5.52 4.77
N ALA A 358 2.61 -6.08 5.89
CA ALA A 358 3.43 -6.90 6.79
C ALA A 358 3.71 -8.30 6.25
N ILE A 359 2.69 -8.96 5.69
CA ILE A 359 2.85 -10.27 5.07
C ILE A 359 3.79 -10.14 3.87
N TYR A 360 3.61 -9.14 3.00
CA TYR A 360 4.50 -8.92 1.86
C TYR A 360 5.97 -8.78 2.25
N CYS A 361 6.25 -8.06 3.33
CA CYS A 361 7.61 -7.87 3.83
C CYS A 361 8.24 -9.18 4.31
N MET A 362 7.45 -10.02 4.99
CA MET A 362 7.93 -11.28 5.55
C MET A 362 7.95 -12.43 4.55
N GLU A 363 7.02 -12.46 3.60
CA GLU A 363 6.92 -13.51 2.60
C GLU A 363 8.17 -13.56 1.71
N ASN A 364 8.66 -12.38 1.31
CA ASN A 364 9.93 -12.25 0.59
C ASN A 364 11.16 -12.75 1.38
N LYS A 365 11.00 -12.98 2.69
CA LYS A 365 12.04 -13.45 3.62
C LYS A 365 11.78 -14.85 4.14
N LEU A 366 10.71 -15.54 3.71
CA LEU A 366 10.33 -16.86 4.24
C LEU A 366 11.47 -17.88 4.19
N ASN A 367 12.22 -17.92 3.09
CA ASN A 367 13.34 -18.85 2.92
C ASN A 367 14.56 -18.53 3.82
N GLU A 368 14.60 -17.34 4.41
CA GLU A 368 15.67 -16.90 5.33
C GLU A 368 15.28 -17.09 6.81
N LEU A 369 13.99 -17.30 7.12
CA LEU A 369 13.49 -17.43 8.49
C LEU A 369 13.72 -18.84 9.05
N GLN A 370 14.11 -18.93 10.31
CA GLN A 370 14.26 -20.18 11.07
C GLN A 370 13.27 -20.23 12.24
N GLU A 371 13.01 -21.41 12.81
CA GLU A 371 12.11 -21.54 13.97
C GLU A 371 12.54 -20.66 15.17
N ASP A 372 13.85 -20.44 15.33
CA ASP A 372 14.41 -19.55 16.35
C ASP A 372 14.04 -18.07 16.14
N ASP A 373 13.57 -17.68 14.95
CA ASP A 373 13.04 -16.34 14.68
C ASP A 373 11.60 -16.16 15.18
N ILE A 374 10.90 -17.23 15.60
CA ILE A 374 9.56 -17.10 16.17
C ILE A 374 9.63 -16.26 17.45
N GLY A 375 8.72 -15.29 17.55
CA GLY A 375 8.74 -14.25 18.57
C GLY A 375 9.54 -13.01 18.17
N MET A 376 10.20 -13.00 17.01
CA MET A 376 10.85 -11.80 16.47
C MET A 376 9.83 -10.69 16.24
N THR A 377 10.10 -9.53 16.81
CA THR A 377 9.34 -8.30 16.57
C THR A 377 9.97 -7.50 15.44
N PHE A 378 9.14 -7.02 14.52
CA PHE A 378 9.52 -6.16 13.41
C PHE A 378 8.52 -5.03 13.20
N MET A 379 8.98 -3.96 12.55
CA MET A 379 8.16 -2.80 12.21
C MET A 379 8.01 -2.70 10.70
N VAL A 380 6.83 -2.30 10.25
CA VAL A 380 6.58 -1.86 8.87
C VAL A 380 6.24 -0.39 8.91
N VAL A 381 6.97 0.39 8.13
CA VAL A 381 6.77 1.82 7.93
C VAL A 381 6.31 2.02 6.50
N ASP A 382 5.01 2.23 6.33
CA ASP A 382 4.40 2.51 5.03
C ASP A 382 4.34 4.01 4.80
N CYS A 383 5.28 4.53 4.02
CA CYS A 383 5.29 5.93 3.63
C CYS A 383 4.58 6.09 2.27
N GLY A 384 3.27 6.32 2.34
CA GLY A 384 2.42 6.58 1.20
C GLY A 384 2.48 8.02 0.69
N GLY A 385 1.56 8.33 -0.23
CA GLY A 385 1.41 9.68 -0.79
C GLY A 385 0.86 10.68 0.23
N GLY A 386 -0.27 10.36 0.86
CA GLY A 386 -0.93 11.25 1.81
C GLY A 386 -0.72 10.89 3.29
N THR A 387 -0.47 9.62 3.60
CA THR A 387 -0.32 9.12 4.98
C THR A 387 0.98 8.37 5.15
N VAL A 388 1.46 8.35 6.40
CA VAL A 388 2.53 7.47 6.85
C VAL A 388 1.96 6.58 7.95
N ASP A 389 2.06 5.28 7.76
CA ASP A 389 1.41 4.25 8.56
C ASP A 389 2.45 3.30 9.16
N LEU A 390 2.47 3.19 10.50
CA LEU A 390 3.40 2.34 11.24
C LEU A 390 2.65 1.21 11.92
N THR A 391 3.11 -0.02 11.68
CA THR A 391 2.63 -1.20 12.39
C THR A 391 3.80 -2.00 12.95
N THR A 392 3.64 -2.51 14.16
CA THR A 392 4.61 -3.41 14.80
C THR A 392 4.01 -4.79 14.90
N ARG A 393 4.73 -5.77 14.36
CA ARG A 393 4.30 -7.15 14.25
C ARG A 393 5.27 -8.09 14.94
N LYS A 394 4.74 -9.20 15.43
CA LYS A 394 5.49 -10.31 16.00
C LYS A 394 5.31 -11.53 15.12
N LEU A 395 6.40 -12.19 14.75
CA LEU A 395 6.34 -13.45 14.04
C LEU A 395 5.83 -14.53 15.01
N VAL A 396 4.69 -15.13 14.70
CA VAL A 396 4.03 -16.16 15.54
C VAL A 396 4.23 -17.55 14.94
N GLY A 397 4.35 -17.66 13.62
CA GLY A 397 4.56 -18.91 12.91
C GLY A 397 5.11 -18.66 11.51
N ILE A 398 5.81 -19.66 10.95
CA ILE A 398 6.50 -19.55 9.65
C ILE A 398 5.79 -20.41 8.59
N ASN A 399 5.22 -21.56 8.96
CA ASN A 399 4.55 -22.48 8.04
C ASN A 399 3.20 -22.96 8.65
N PRO A 400 2.07 -22.30 8.33
CA PRO A 400 1.95 -21.10 7.51
C PRO A 400 2.50 -19.85 8.24
N LEU A 401 2.82 -18.80 7.47
CA LEU A 401 3.26 -17.52 8.01
C LEU A 401 2.14 -16.89 8.85
N GLN A 402 2.43 -16.57 10.10
CA GLN A 402 1.46 -16.01 11.04
C GLN A 402 2.07 -14.82 11.78
N LEU A 403 1.34 -13.70 11.76
CA LEU A 403 1.79 -12.44 12.32
C LEU A 403 0.82 -11.98 13.41
N GLY A 404 1.34 -11.65 14.59
CA GLY A 404 0.61 -11.00 15.66
C GLY A 404 0.86 -9.50 15.68
N GLU A 405 -0.13 -8.70 16.09
CA GLU A 405 0.03 -7.25 16.28
C GLU A 405 0.45 -6.96 17.72
N VAL A 406 1.58 -6.26 17.92
CA VAL A 406 2.16 -6.03 19.25
C VAL A 406 1.51 -4.85 19.98
N LYS A 407 1.25 -3.76 19.26
CA LYS A 407 0.71 -2.50 19.80
C LYS A 407 -0.16 -1.79 18.77
N GLU A 408 -0.86 -0.76 19.25
CA GLU A 408 -1.65 0.14 18.42
C GLU A 408 -0.79 0.78 17.31
N ARG A 409 -1.40 0.95 16.15
CA ARG A 409 -0.78 1.56 14.96
C ARG A 409 -0.61 3.06 15.19
N ILE A 410 0.47 3.63 14.65
CA ILE A 410 0.65 5.08 14.59
C ILE A 410 0.50 5.51 13.13
N ARG A 411 -0.35 6.51 12.90
CA ARG A 411 -0.60 7.12 11.59
C ARG A 411 -0.44 8.64 11.68
N ASP A 412 0.06 9.25 10.62
CA ASP A 412 0.03 10.71 10.44
C ASP A 412 -0.11 11.12 8.97
N PHE A 413 -0.50 12.37 8.72
CA PHE A 413 -0.65 12.98 7.41
C PHE A 413 0.65 13.69 6.98
N CYS A 414 1.71 12.91 6.75
CA CYS A 414 3.03 13.43 6.36
C CYS A 414 3.67 12.64 5.20
N GLY A 415 2.85 12.19 4.25
CA GLY A 415 3.33 11.50 3.04
C GLY A 415 3.95 12.44 2.00
N SER A 416 4.37 11.88 0.86
CA SER A 416 5.09 12.63 -0.18
C SER A 416 4.33 13.84 -0.76
N THR A 417 3.00 13.85 -0.77
CA THR A 417 2.22 15.00 -1.28
C THR A 417 2.43 16.28 -0.48
N PHE A 418 2.85 16.16 0.78
CA PHE A 418 3.20 17.32 1.59
C PHE A 418 4.53 17.94 1.14
N VAL A 419 5.44 17.14 0.59
CA VAL A 419 6.65 17.65 -0.07
C VAL A 419 6.26 18.39 -1.35
N ASP A 420 5.33 17.84 -2.14
CA ASP A 420 4.81 18.52 -3.35
C ASP A 420 4.19 19.88 -2.99
N LYS A 421 3.45 19.94 -1.89
CA LYS A 421 2.90 21.19 -1.36
C LYS A 421 4.00 22.16 -0.94
N MET A 422 5.02 21.70 -0.21
CA MET A 422 6.17 22.54 0.16
C MET A 422 6.93 23.05 -1.06
N PHE A 423 7.01 22.25 -2.13
CA PHE A 423 7.59 22.68 -3.40
C PHE A 423 6.78 23.81 -4.02
N ILE A 424 5.45 23.68 -4.07
CA ILE A 424 4.55 24.75 -4.54
C ILE A 424 4.74 26.01 -3.66
N ASP A 425 4.69 25.87 -2.34
CA ASP A 425 4.81 26.97 -1.39
C ASP A 425 6.18 27.65 -1.47
N PHE A 426 7.24 26.91 -1.84
CA PHE A 426 8.58 27.46 -2.08
C PHE A 426 8.69 28.21 -3.42
N LEU A 427 7.97 27.78 -4.46
CA LEU A 427 7.97 28.49 -5.74
C LEU A 427 7.23 29.84 -5.66
N LEU A 428 6.21 29.96 -4.80
CA LEU A 428 5.41 31.18 -4.67
C LEU A 428 6.20 32.48 -4.36
N PRO A 429 7.31 32.48 -3.58
CA PRO A 429 8.09 33.66 -3.24
C PRO A 429 9.44 33.80 -3.98
N PHE A 430 9.72 33.01 -5.03
CA PHE A 430 11.03 33.02 -5.71
C PHE A 430 11.37 34.39 -6.36
N THR A 431 12.48 35.01 -5.94
CA THR A 431 12.93 36.35 -6.42
C THR A 431 14.21 36.38 -7.27
N GLY A 432 14.96 35.27 -7.38
CA GLY A 432 16.11 35.15 -8.31
C GLY A 432 17.54 35.48 -7.80
N ASP A 433 17.77 35.68 -6.49
CA ASP A 433 19.01 36.35 -6.02
C ASP A 433 20.19 35.48 -5.53
N ASN A 434 20.14 34.14 -5.58
CA ASN A 434 21.16 33.31 -4.91
C ASN A 434 21.86 32.31 -5.87
N ARG A 435 23.19 32.40 -6.06
CA ARG A 435 23.89 31.95 -7.29
C ARG A 435 24.94 30.83 -7.22
N GLU A 436 25.12 30.11 -6.10
CA GLU A 436 26.14 29.03 -6.07
C GLU A 436 25.55 27.63 -5.80
N PHE A 437 26.03 26.65 -6.62
CA PHE A 437 25.52 25.30 -6.94
C PHE A 437 24.21 25.25 -7.77
N ASN A 438 24.22 24.48 -8.87
CA ASN A 438 23.25 24.55 -9.97
C ASN A 438 22.65 23.17 -10.29
N TYR A 439 21.32 23.08 -10.32
CA TYR A 439 20.58 21.97 -10.94
C TYR A 439 19.57 22.58 -11.91
N GLU A 440 19.66 22.17 -13.15
CA GLU A 440 18.95 22.74 -14.28
C GLU A 440 17.68 21.92 -14.55
N LEU A 441 16.52 22.45 -14.16
CA LEU A 441 15.22 21.88 -14.52
C LEU A 441 14.72 22.60 -15.78
N ASP A 442 14.79 21.91 -16.92
CA ASP A 442 14.20 22.36 -18.17
C ASP A 442 12.67 22.16 -18.11
N ILE A 443 11.94 23.25 -17.95
CA ILE A 443 10.47 23.21 -17.88
C ILE A 443 9.87 22.79 -19.23
N GLU A 444 10.51 23.07 -20.36
CA GLU A 444 10.05 22.61 -21.68
C GLU A 444 10.19 21.07 -21.80
N GLU A 445 11.25 20.49 -21.25
CA GLU A 445 11.50 19.04 -21.28
C GLU A 445 10.63 18.29 -20.27
N TYR A 446 10.64 18.72 -19.00
CA TYR A 446 10.09 17.94 -17.88
C TYR A 446 8.64 18.29 -17.55
N ALA A 447 8.20 19.50 -17.86
CA ALA A 447 6.86 19.97 -17.50
C ALA A 447 6.31 20.97 -18.54
N PRO A 448 6.23 20.61 -19.84
CA PRO A 448 5.79 21.52 -20.91
C PRO A 448 4.36 22.01 -20.69
N ALA A 449 3.57 21.24 -19.92
CA ALA A 449 2.27 21.65 -19.48
C ALA A 449 2.31 22.95 -18.68
N LEU A 450 3.37 23.27 -17.92
CA LEU A 450 3.51 24.49 -17.10
C LEU A 450 3.64 25.78 -17.94
N LEU A 451 4.21 25.69 -19.15
CA LEU A 451 4.46 26.84 -20.05
C LEU A 451 3.23 27.68 -20.33
N GLN A 452 2.09 27.02 -20.50
CA GLN A 452 0.82 27.68 -20.78
C GLN A 452 0.27 28.45 -19.56
N TYR A 453 0.74 28.16 -18.33
CA TYR A 453 0.18 28.66 -17.04
C TYR A 453 0.89 29.89 -16.50
N VAL A 454 1.99 30.25 -17.14
CA VAL A 454 2.78 31.44 -16.83
C VAL A 454 2.09 32.65 -17.46
N ASP A 455 1.91 33.72 -16.69
CA ASP A 455 1.37 34.98 -17.24
C ASP A 455 2.40 35.66 -18.16
N GLU A 456 1.98 36.66 -18.95
CA GLU A 456 2.88 37.28 -19.95
C GLU A 456 4.17 37.84 -19.34
N GLU A 457 4.07 38.44 -18.15
CA GLU A 457 5.20 39.08 -17.47
C GLU A 457 6.21 38.05 -16.96
N ILE A 458 5.73 36.96 -16.33
CA ILE A 458 6.60 35.86 -15.91
C ILE A 458 7.09 35.07 -17.14
N ARG A 459 6.32 34.98 -18.23
CA ARG A 459 6.72 34.27 -19.45
C ARG A 459 7.88 34.95 -20.13
N GLU A 460 7.85 36.27 -20.28
CA GLU A 460 8.98 37.04 -20.80
C GLU A 460 10.23 36.83 -19.93
N MET A 461 10.09 36.86 -18.59
CA MET A 461 11.19 36.57 -17.68
C MET A 461 11.72 35.13 -17.79
N MET A 462 10.85 34.14 -18.00
CA MET A 462 11.27 32.73 -18.15
C MET A 462 11.92 32.48 -19.51
N GLU A 463 11.38 33.05 -20.60
CA GLU A 463 11.98 32.99 -21.94
C GLU A 463 13.40 33.61 -21.94
N GLU A 464 13.60 34.73 -21.26
CA GLU A 464 14.93 35.36 -21.08
C GLU A 464 15.92 34.47 -20.31
N ASN A 465 15.44 33.68 -19.36
CA ASN A 465 16.24 32.74 -18.57
C ASN A 465 16.26 31.31 -19.18
N GLY A 466 15.78 31.12 -20.41
CA GLY A 466 15.74 29.83 -21.09
C GLY A 466 14.87 28.78 -20.40
N TRP A 467 13.81 29.21 -19.70
CA TRP A 467 12.89 28.38 -18.91
C TRP A 467 13.54 27.60 -17.75
N MET A 468 14.71 28.05 -17.30
CA MET A 468 15.47 27.38 -16.24
C MET A 468 15.07 27.88 -14.85
N ILE A 469 14.53 26.99 -14.01
CA ILE A 469 14.33 27.27 -12.57
C ILE A 469 15.53 26.74 -11.78
N ASN A 470 16.20 27.62 -11.06
CA ASN A 470 17.33 27.25 -10.21
C ASN A 470 16.86 26.90 -8.79
N ILE A 471 17.01 25.61 -8.41
CA ILE A 471 16.63 25.11 -7.08
C ILE A 471 17.88 24.54 -6.39
N LYS A 472 18.18 25.01 -5.17
CA LYS A 472 19.40 24.57 -4.45
C LYS A 472 19.16 23.34 -3.60
N TYR A 473 20.26 22.67 -3.22
CA TYR A 473 20.23 21.59 -2.23
C TYR A 473 19.53 22.00 -0.93
N ASN A 474 19.86 23.18 -0.38
CA ASN A 474 19.22 23.67 0.84
C ASN A 474 17.73 23.95 0.65
N ASP A 475 17.31 24.34 -0.55
CA ASP A 475 15.90 24.61 -0.86
C ASP A 475 15.09 23.31 -0.90
N ILE A 476 15.57 22.30 -1.63
CA ILE A 476 14.99 20.94 -1.61
C ILE A 476 15.01 20.39 -0.18
N LYS A 477 16.12 20.56 0.54
CA LYS A 477 16.25 20.08 1.92
C LYS A 477 15.23 20.75 2.84
N LEU A 478 14.97 22.04 2.71
CA LEU A 478 13.95 22.76 3.49
C LEU A 478 12.52 22.26 3.20
N MET A 479 12.25 21.75 2.01
CA MET A 479 10.95 21.13 1.68
C MET A 479 10.82 19.72 2.28
N PHE A 480 11.88 18.92 2.21
CA PHE A 480 11.86 17.53 2.64
C PHE A 480 12.03 17.37 4.15
N ASP A 481 12.90 18.16 4.79
CA ASP A 481 13.27 17.98 6.18
C ASP A 481 12.07 18.03 7.14
N PRO A 482 11.13 18.98 7.06
CA PRO A 482 9.99 19.01 7.99
C PRO A 482 9.16 17.72 7.91
N ILE A 483 8.95 17.20 6.70
CA ILE A 483 8.17 15.99 6.48
C ILE A 483 8.93 14.76 6.98
N ILE A 484 10.24 14.67 6.68
CA ILE A 484 11.08 13.58 7.16
C ILE A 484 11.19 13.61 8.69
N GLU A 485 11.35 14.77 9.32
CA GLU A 485 11.39 14.88 10.78
C GLU A 485 10.11 14.37 11.43
N SER A 486 8.93 14.65 10.84
CA SER A 486 7.67 14.07 11.27
C SER A 486 7.72 12.54 11.20
N ILE A 487 8.18 11.96 10.09
CA ILE A 487 8.32 10.50 9.94
C ILE A 487 9.27 9.92 10.99
N LEU A 488 10.45 10.52 11.18
CA LEU A 488 11.41 10.09 12.19
C LEU A 488 10.81 10.19 13.61
N HIS A 489 10.00 11.22 13.88
CA HIS A 489 9.30 11.35 15.15
C HIS A 489 8.28 10.22 15.38
N LEU A 490 7.50 9.84 14.35
CA LEU A 490 6.56 8.72 14.45
C LEU A 490 7.28 7.40 14.71
N ILE A 491 8.39 7.14 14.01
CA ILE A 491 9.20 5.94 14.20
C ILE A 491 9.77 5.89 15.63
N ARG A 492 10.33 7.00 16.14
CA ARG A 492 10.79 7.12 17.53
C ARG A 492 9.67 6.78 18.51
N LYS A 493 8.52 7.43 18.36
CA LYS A 493 7.35 7.21 19.21
C LYS A 493 6.88 5.75 19.18
N GLN A 494 6.84 5.12 18.00
CA GLN A 494 6.47 3.72 17.88
C GLN A 494 7.49 2.82 18.60
N LEU A 495 8.79 3.07 18.42
CA LEU A 495 9.87 2.30 19.07
C LEU A 495 9.83 2.45 20.60
N ASP A 496 9.60 3.66 21.12
CA ASP A 496 9.53 3.93 22.57
C ASP A 496 8.36 3.20 23.25
N VAL A 497 7.28 2.93 22.52
CA VAL A 497 6.09 2.22 23.02
C VAL A 497 6.31 0.70 23.04
N ILE A 498 7.24 0.17 22.24
CA ILE A 498 7.54 -1.27 22.19
C ILE A 498 8.42 -1.63 23.39
N GLN A 499 7.93 -2.52 24.25
CA GLN A 499 8.66 -3.00 25.44
C GLN A 499 9.70 -4.09 25.12
N GLU A 500 9.85 -4.45 23.85
CA GLU A 500 10.72 -5.50 23.33
C GLU A 500 11.65 -4.93 22.24
N THR A 501 12.72 -5.64 21.90
CA THR A 501 13.63 -5.20 20.82
C THR A 501 13.01 -5.37 19.44
N CYS A 502 12.94 -4.28 18.67
CA CYS A 502 12.59 -4.33 17.25
C CYS A 502 13.78 -4.84 16.43
N SER A 503 13.66 -6.04 15.87
CA SER A 503 14.77 -6.70 15.16
C SER A 503 14.92 -6.24 13.72
N LYS A 504 13.80 -5.97 13.04
CA LYS A 504 13.77 -5.56 11.62
C LYS A 504 12.80 -4.40 11.42
N MET A 505 13.14 -3.49 10.51
CA MET A 505 12.25 -2.43 10.02
C MET A 505 12.18 -2.51 8.50
N PHE A 506 10.96 -2.67 7.99
CA PHE A 506 10.68 -2.66 6.56
C PHE A 506 10.07 -1.34 6.15
N LEU A 507 10.60 -0.78 5.07
CA LEU A 507 10.12 0.44 4.44
C LEU A 507 9.31 0.07 3.19
N VAL A 508 8.04 0.48 3.17
CA VAL A 508 7.08 0.25 2.07
C VAL A 508 6.35 1.54 1.70
N GLY A 509 5.60 1.54 0.59
CA GLY A 509 4.98 2.74 0.07
C GLY A 509 5.89 3.53 -0.87
N GLY A 510 5.28 4.33 -1.75
CA GLY A 510 6.02 5.02 -2.82
C GLY A 510 7.04 6.04 -2.30
N PHE A 511 6.78 6.70 -1.17
CA PHE A 511 7.73 7.68 -0.64
C PHE A 511 9.01 7.00 -0.11
N CYS A 512 8.94 5.73 0.28
CA CYS A 512 10.11 4.96 0.69
C CYS A 512 11.11 4.68 -0.44
N GLU A 513 10.79 4.93 -1.71
CA GLU A 513 11.78 4.88 -2.80
C GLU A 513 12.79 6.04 -2.75
N ASN A 514 12.42 7.14 -2.08
CA ASN A 514 13.27 8.31 -1.95
C ASN A 514 14.54 8.00 -1.15
N LYS A 515 15.71 8.10 -1.81
CA LYS A 515 17.01 7.79 -1.20
C LYS A 515 17.37 8.72 -0.04
N TYR A 516 16.89 9.96 -0.05
CA TYR A 516 17.13 10.87 1.06
C TYR A 516 16.38 10.41 2.32
N LEU A 517 15.09 10.08 2.22
CA LEU A 517 14.30 9.48 3.30
C LEU A 517 14.95 8.18 3.82
N GLN A 518 15.33 7.26 2.93
CA GLN A 518 15.99 6.00 3.31
C GLN A 518 17.27 6.27 4.14
N ASN A 519 18.12 7.19 3.68
CA ASN A 519 19.37 7.52 4.36
C ASN A 519 19.14 8.18 5.71
N ARG A 520 18.12 9.05 5.81
CA ARG A 520 17.74 9.71 7.06
C ARG A 520 17.24 8.72 8.10
N ILE A 521 16.36 7.79 7.72
CA ILE A 521 15.88 6.71 8.60
C ILE A 521 17.04 5.82 9.04
N LYS A 522 17.87 5.34 8.10
CA LYS A 522 19.02 4.48 8.42
C LYS A 522 19.98 5.16 9.39
N LYS A 523 20.32 6.42 9.15
CA LYS A 523 21.23 7.18 10.02
C LYS A 523 20.68 7.33 11.44
N GLU A 524 19.37 7.56 11.57
CA GLU A 524 18.73 7.79 12.87
C GLU A 524 18.57 6.49 13.69
N PHE A 525 18.29 5.36 13.03
CA PHE A 525 17.85 4.14 13.71
C PHE A 525 18.77 2.93 13.59
N GLN A 526 19.91 3.04 12.89
CA GLN A 526 20.87 1.92 12.73
C GLN A 526 21.37 1.31 14.06
N ASP A 527 21.44 2.11 15.12
CA ASP A 527 21.92 1.66 16.43
C ASP A 527 20.79 1.03 17.27
N THR A 528 19.53 1.29 16.91
CA THR A 528 18.34 0.82 17.63
C THR A 528 17.71 -0.41 16.98
N VAL A 529 17.72 -0.48 15.63
CA VAL A 529 17.13 -1.57 14.86
C VAL A 529 18.21 -2.27 14.04
N LYS A 530 18.34 -3.59 14.22
CA LYS A 530 19.44 -4.37 13.63
C LYS A 530 19.46 -4.34 12.11
N LEU A 531 18.28 -4.32 11.48
CA LEU A 531 18.14 -4.38 10.03
C LEU A 531 17.05 -3.43 9.54
N ILE A 532 17.40 -2.52 8.63
CA ILE A 532 16.49 -1.57 8.00
C ILE A 532 16.54 -1.77 6.48
N GLU A 533 15.46 -2.28 5.91
CA GLU A 533 15.37 -2.66 4.50
C GLU A 533 14.18 -2.01 3.80
N VAL A 534 14.34 -1.73 2.51
CA VAL A 534 13.25 -1.30 1.63
C VAL A 534 12.77 -2.54 0.90
N SER A 535 11.46 -2.77 0.89
CA SER A 535 10.90 -3.94 0.21
C SER A 535 11.12 -3.88 -1.31
N ALA A 536 11.14 -5.03 -1.99
CA ALA A 536 11.56 -5.15 -3.39
C ALA A 536 10.67 -4.36 -4.38
N GLN A 537 9.36 -4.26 -4.10
CA GLN A 537 8.42 -3.43 -4.88
C GLN A 537 7.52 -2.66 -3.91
N PRO A 538 8.03 -1.57 -3.30
CA PRO A 538 7.36 -0.92 -2.18
C PRO A 538 6.05 -0.24 -2.62
N ILE A 539 5.94 0.20 -3.88
CA ILE A 539 4.71 0.80 -4.43
C ILE A 539 3.59 -0.24 -4.59
N ALA A 540 3.90 -1.44 -5.08
CA ALA A 540 2.92 -2.47 -5.42
C ALA A 540 2.63 -3.44 -4.27
N ALA A 541 3.43 -3.40 -3.19
CA ALA A 541 3.41 -4.30 -2.04
C ALA A 541 1.99 -4.71 -1.59
N ILE A 542 1.14 -3.73 -1.27
CA ILE A 542 -0.23 -3.97 -0.77
C ILE A 542 -1.08 -4.69 -1.82
N SER A 543 -1.07 -4.23 -3.07
CA SER A 543 -1.87 -4.83 -4.14
C SER A 543 -1.41 -6.25 -4.48
N ARG A 544 -0.10 -6.52 -4.41
CA ARG A 544 0.47 -7.86 -4.63
C ARG A 544 0.09 -8.81 -3.51
N GLU A 545 0.20 -8.36 -2.27
CA GLU A 545 -0.21 -9.17 -1.13
C GLU A 545 -1.72 -9.44 -1.11
N ALA A 546 -2.54 -8.50 -1.56
CA ALA A 546 -3.98 -8.76 -1.72
C ALA A 546 -4.25 -9.93 -2.70
N VAL A 547 -3.38 -10.14 -3.71
CA VAL A 547 -3.43 -11.32 -4.60
C VAL A 547 -3.00 -12.60 -3.87
N VAL A 548 -1.95 -12.54 -3.05
CA VAL A 548 -1.49 -13.67 -2.23
C VAL A 548 -2.58 -14.09 -1.24
N TYR A 549 -3.14 -13.13 -0.50
CA TYR A 549 -4.28 -13.34 0.39
C TYR A 549 -5.46 -14.02 -0.32
N GLY A 550 -5.87 -13.50 -1.48
CA GLY A 550 -6.93 -14.13 -2.27
C GLY A 550 -6.58 -15.55 -2.74
N SER A 551 -5.33 -15.78 -3.12
CA SER A 551 -4.85 -17.10 -3.54
C SER A 551 -4.85 -18.12 -2.40
N ASN A 552 -4.49 -17.69 -1.18
CA ASN A 552 -4.52 -18.51 0.02
C ASN A 552 -5.95 -18.90 0.42
N ILE A 553 -6.92 -18.00 0.23
CA ILE A 553 -8.36 -18.33 0.43
C ILE A 553 -8.80 -19.47 -0.50
N LEU A 554 -8.27 -19.53 -1.72
CA LEU A 554 -8.64 -20.54 -2.72
C LEU A 554 -7.96 -21.90 -2.53
N GLU A 555 -6.85 -21.98 -1.80
CA GLU A 555 -6.15 -23.26 -1.55
C GLU A 555 -6.79 -24.12 -0.47
N TYR A 556 -7.74 -23.57 0.28
CA TYR A 556 -8.36 -24.26 1.39
C TYR A 556 -9.20 -25.45 0.91
N LYS A 557 -8.74 -26.67 1.19
CA LYS A 557 -9.49 -27.92 0.92
C LYS A 557 -10.27 -28.33 2.18
N GLU A 558 -11.46 -28.90 2.02
CA GLU A 558 -12.22 -29.46 3.17
C GLU A 558 -11.44 -30.52 3.97
N SER A 559 -10.45 -31.19 3.36
CA SER A 559 -9.53 -32.09 4.06
C SER A 559 -8.69 -31.40 5.15
N ASP A 560 -8.59 -30.07 5.13
CA ASP A 560 -7.85 -29.29 6.13
C ASP A 560 -8.66 -28.99 7.41
N LYS A 561 -9.96 -29.35 7.43
CA LYS A 561 -10.78 -29.35 8.66
C LYS A 561 -10.36 -30.45 9.63
N GLU A 562 -9.93 -31.62 9.13
CA GLU A 562 -9.52 -32.74 9.99
C GLU A 562 -8.08 -32.61 10.50
N SER A 563 -7.25 -31.78 9.85
CA SER A 563 -5.83 -31.58 10.19
C SER A 563 -5.54 -30.32 11.03
N GLY A 564 -6.54 -29.50 11.36
CA GLY A 564 -6.38 -28.35 12.27
C GLY A 564 -5.52 -27.20 11.72
N ILE A 565 -5.35 -27.11 10.39
CA ILE A 565 -4.29 -26.26 9.77
C ILE A 565 -4.67 -24.76 9.73
N PHE A 566 -5.95 -24.40 9.84
CA PHE A 566 -6.37 -23.00 9.80
C PHE A 566 -6.43 -22.40 11.20
N SER A 567 -5.55 -21.43 11.44
CA SER A 567 -5.54 -20.66 12.67
C SER A 567 -5.32 -19.18 12.40
N ILE A 568 -6.06 -18.32 13.09
CA ILE A 568 -5.97 -16.87 13.01
C ILE A 568 -5.36 -16.30 14.28
N VAL A 569 -4.67 -15.16 14.18
CA VAL A 569 -4.25 -14.39 15.36
C VAL A 569 -5.30 -13.33 15.65
N LEU A 570 -5.92 -13.38 16.84
CA LEU A 570 -7.02 -12.48 17.17
C LEU A 570 -6.56 -11.02 17.27
N LYS A 571 -7.32 -10.13 16.62
CA LYS A 571 -7.07 -8.67 16.64
C LYS A 571 -7.63 -7.98 17.89
N TYR A 572 -8.62 -8.59 18.55
CA TYR A 572 -9.30 -8.05 19.71
C TYR A 572 -9.31 -9.05 20.86
N THR A 573 -9.42 -8.53 22.07
CA THR A 573 -9.80 -9.31 23.24
C THR A 573 -11.33 -9.43 23.23
N TYR A 574 -11.83 -10.67 23.27
CA TYR A 574 -13.27 -10.95 23.29
C TYR A 574 -13.68 -11.43 24.68
N GLY A 575 -14.83 -10.97 25.13
CA GLY A 575 -15.32 -11.29 26.46
C GLY A 575 -16.79 -10.97 26.62
N VAL A 576 -17.32 -11.37 27.76
CA VAL A 576 -18.76 -11.28 28.05
C VAL A 576 -18.99 -10.41 29.27
N LYS A 577 -20.10 -9.68 29.26
CA LYS A 577 -20.52 -8.89 30.42
C LYS A 577 -21.12 -9.79 31.48
N LEU A 578 -20.47 -9.84 32.64
CA LEU A 578 -20.90 -10.66 33.78
C LEU A 578 -21.24 -9.78 34.98
N CYS A 579 -22.05 -10.35 35.87
CA CYS A 579 -22.47 -9.71 37.10
C CYS A 579 -21.68 -10.28 38.28
N PHE A 580 -21.05 -9.41 39.08
CA PHE A 580 -20.26 -9.79 40.24
C PHE A 580 -20.76 -9.06 41.49
N ASP A 581 -20.46 -9.60 42.67
CA ASP A 581 -20.71 -8.91 43.94
C ASP A 581 -19.74 -7.73 44.09
N TRP A 582 -20.28 -6.57 44.48
CA TRP A 582 -19.48 -5.35 44.61
C TRP A 582 -18.56 -5.42 45.83
N LYS A 583 -17.26 -5.16 45.64
CA LYS A 583 -16.25 -5.16 46.71
C LYS A 583 -15.71 -3.76 46.95
N GLU A 584 -15.87 -3.26 48.17
CA GLU A 584 -15.54 -1.88 48.56
C GLU A 584 -14.07 -1.50 48.33
N ASP A 585 -13.14 -2.44 48.52
CA ASP A 585 -11.70 -2.21 48.36
C ASP A 585 -11.23 -2.17 46.90
N ILE A 586 -12.02 -2.68 45.96
CA ILE A 586 -11.63 -2.90 44.55
C ILE A 586 -12.48 -2.05 43.59
N ASP A 587 -13.76 -1.87 43.90
CA ASP A 587 -14.77 -1.33 42.97
C ASP A 587 -15.20 0.12 43.31
N SER A 588 -14.43 0.80 44.16
CA SER A 588 -14.76 2.12 44.73
C SER A 588 -14.90 3.25 43.70
N SER A 589 -14.32 3.09 42.50
CA SER A 589 -14.39 4.07 41.41
C SER A 589 -15.55 3.85 40.42
N TYR A 590 -16.41 2.84 40.61
CA TYR A 590 -17.45 2.46 39.64
C TYR A 590 -18.84 2.26 40.25
N SER A 591 -19.86 2.26 39.39
CA SER A 591 -21.28 2.26 39.74
C SER A 591 -21.72 0.94 40.41
N LYS A 592 -22.18 1.04 41.66
CA LYS A 592 -22.86 -0.02 42.40
C LYS A 592 -24.33 -0.05 42.01
N THR A 593 -24.83 -1.23 41.64
CA THR A 593 -26.26 -1.46 41.42
C THR A 593 -27.03 -1.47 42.74
N THR A 594 -28.34 -1.26 42.70
CA THR A 594 -29.19 -1.13 43.90
C THR A 594 -29.24 -2.41 44.74
N ASP A 595 -28.92 -3.57 44.16
CA ASP A 595 -28.81 -4.88 44.79
C ASP A 595 -27.38 -5.22 45.26
N GLY A 596 -26.44 -4.26 45.17
CA GLY A 596 -25.08 -4.44 45.69
C GLY A 596 -24.13 -5.20 44.77
N LYS A 597 -24.45 -5.29 43.48
CA LYS A 597 -23.62 -5.93 42.44
C LYS A 597 -22.96 -4.91 41.51
N ASN A 598 -22.07 -5.36 40.65
CA ASN A 598 -21.55 -4.60 39.51
C ASN A 598 -21.51 -5.48 38.25
N PHE A 599 -21.45 -4.82 37.09
CA PHE A 599 -21.24 -5.50 35.81
C PHE A 599 -19.82 -5.25 35.32
N LYS A 600 -19.09 -6.32 35.04
CA LYS A 600 -17.70 -6.25 34.56
C LYS A 600 -17.54 -7.00 33.24
N PHE A 601 -16.53 -6.57 32.48
CA PHE A 601 -16.10 -7.31 31.30
C PHE A 601 -15.22 -8.47 31.75
N ASN A 602 -15.60 -9.69 31.38
CA ASN A 602 -14.80 -10.88 31.65
C ASN A 602 -14.20 -11.39 30.34
N PRO A 603 -12.86 -11.28 30.13
CA PRO A 603 -12.21 -11.75 28.91
C PRO A 603 -12.29 -13.28 28.81
N LEU A 604 -12.72 -13.79 27.65
CA LEU A 604 -12.72 -15.21 27.30
C LEU A 604 -11.44 -15.58 26.55
N VAL A 605 -11.04 -14.73 25.61
CA VAL A 605 -9.81 -14.90 24.82
C VAL A 605 -9.20 -13.54 24.53
N LYS A 606 -7.87 -13.44 24.62
CA LYS A 606 -7.14 -12.17 24.46
C LYS A 606 -6.66 -11.95 23.04
N ARG A 607 -6.57 -10.68 22.64
CA ARG A 607 -5.85 -10.24 21.44
C ARG A 607 -4.45 -10.87 21.38
N GLY A 608 -4.00 -11.24 20.19
CA GLY A 608 -2.70 -11.87 19.94
C GLY A 608 -2.68 -13.39 20.14
N THR A 609 -3.78 -13.97 20.62
CA THR A 609 -3.92 -15.43 20.74
C THR A 609 -4.07 -16.04 19.34
N LYS A 610 -3.30 -17.09 19.05
CA LYS A 610 -3.47 -17.95 17.89
C LYS A 610 -4.65 -18.89 18.16
N VAL A 611 -5.62 -18.90 17.25
CA VAL A 611 -6.90 -19.59 17.42
C VAL A 611 -7.20 -20.44 16.20
N GLU A 612 -7.44 -21.73 16.39
CA GLU A 612 -7.89 -22.64 15.33
C GLU A 612 -9.37 -22.46 15.02
N VAL A 613 -9.80 -22.81 13.80
CA VAL A 613 -11.24 -22.76 13.46
C VAL A 613 -12.03 -23.61 14.43
N ASP A 614 -13.17 -23.08 14.87
CA ASP A 614 -14.09 -23.73 15.80
C ASP A 614 -13.49 -24.03 17.19
N GLN A 615 -12.28 -23.55 17.49
CA GLN A 615 -11.72 -23.63 18.83
C GLN A 615 -12.62 -22.87 19.82
N GLU A 616 -13.17 -23.61 20.78
CA GLU A 616 -14.08 -23.07 21.79
C GLU A 616 -13.30 -22.40 22.94
N PHE A 617 -13.72 -21.18 23.31
CA PHE A 617 -13.31 -20.48 24.52
C PHE A 617 -14.53 -20.27 25.39
N SER A 618 -14.59 -20.94 26.53
CA SER A 618 -15.74 -20.90 27.43
C SER A 618 -15.38 -20.46 28.85
N LEU A 619 -16.37 -19.90 29.51
CA LEU A 619 -16.41 -19.75 30.95
C LEU A 619 -17.43 -20.75 31.51
N ASP A 620 -16.98 -21.56 32.46
CA ASP A 620 -17.85 -22.47 33.19
C ASP A 620 -18.39 -21.80 34.46
N HIS A 621 -19.61 -22.15 34.83
CA HIS A 621 -20.25 -21.76 36.10
C HIS A 621 -20.50 -20.24 36.24
N HIS A 622 -21.35 -19.70 35.37
CA HIS A 622 -21.88 -18.36 35.48
C HIS A 622 -23.08 -18.28 36.45
N ASN A 623 -23.04 -17.32 37.37
CA ASN A 623 -24.10 -17.08 38.35
C ASN A 623 -25.14 -16.09 37.82
N LEU A 624 -26.41 -16.44 37.95
CA LEU A 624 -27.50 -15.57 37.54
C LEU A 624 -27.60 -14.33 38.44
N PRO A 625 -27.87 -13.14 37.86
CA PRO A 625 -28.12 -11.94 38.64
C PRO A 625 -29.33 -12.09 39.58
N LEU A 626 -30.41 -12.74 39.13
CA LEU A 626 -31.65 -12.90 39.87
C LEU A 626 -32.15 -14.35 39.87
N SER A 627 -32.54 -14.85 41.04
CA SER A 627 -33.08 -16.21 41.21
C SER A 627 -34.39 -16.46 40.47
N CYS A 628 -35.15 -15.40 40.15
CA CYS A 628 -36.45 -15.51 39.48
C CYS A 628 -36.40 -15.26 37.95
N GLN A 629 -35.21 -15.06 37.37
CA GLN A 629 -35.08 -14.76 35.94
C GLN A 629 -35.55 -15.92 35.06
N LYS A 630 -36.42 -15.59 34.09
CA LYS A 630 -36.94 -16.50 33.05
C LYS A 630 -36.20 -16.37 31.72
N VAL A 631 -35.47 -15.28 31.54
CA VAL A 631 -34.72 -14.94 30.34
C VAL A 631 -33.41 -14.33 30.79
N TYR A 632 -32.31 -14.69 30.12
CA TYR A 632 -31.00 -14.11 30.37
C TYR A 632 -30.32 -13.71 29.07
N ASN A 633 -29.67 -12.54 29.08
CA ASN A 633 -29.01 -11.97 27.91
C ASN A 633 -27.50 -11.94 28.14
N PHE A 634 -26.77 -12.74 27.38
CA PHE A 634 -25.32 -12.63 27.28
C PHE A 634 -24.96 -11.53 26.28
N GLN A 635 -24.26 -10.50 26.75
CA GLN A 635 -23.75 -9.45 25.89
C GLN A 635 -22.27 -9.71 25.61
N LEU A 636 -21.95 -10.00 24.35
CA LEU A 636 -20.59 -10.25 23.88
C LEU A 636 -19.96 -8.92 23.47
N TYR A 637 -18.77 -8.65 23.99
CA TYR A 637 -18.01 -7.44 23.71
C TYR A 637 -16.62 -7.78 23.14
N ARG A 638 -16.05 -6.83 22.40
CA ARG A 638 -14.65 -6.85 21.94
C ARG A 638 -13.97 -5.53 22.28
N THR A 639 -12.65 -5.58 22.47
CA THR A 639 -11.83 -4.39 22.75
C THR A 639 -10.41 -4.56 22.22
N PRO A 640 -9.74 -3.48 21.75
CA PRO A 640 -8.33 -3.54 21.37
C PRO A 640 -7.39 -3.67 22.59
N GLU A 641 -7.89 -3.41 23.80
CA GLU A 641 -7.14 -3.47 25.05
C GLU A 641 -6.84 -4.89 25.50
N TYR A 642 -5.64 -5.11 26.04
CA TYR A 642 -5.20 -6.44 26.48
C TYR A 642 -5.77 -6.83 27.85
N ASN A 643 -5.97 -5.85 28.74
CA ASN A 643 -6.41 -6.04 30.12
C ASN A 643 -7.62 -5.12 30.44
N ALA A 644 -8.65 -5.15 29.59
CA ALA A 644 -9.89 -4.46 29.91
C ALA A 644 -10.65 -5.17 31.04
N GLU A 645 -11.27 -4.40 31.92
CA GLU A 645 -12.03 -4.91 33.08
C GLU A 645 -13.52 -4.51 33.06
N TYR A 646 -13.89 -3.49 32.28
CA TYR A 646 -15.23 -2.90 32.31
C TYR A 646 -15.83 -2.73 30.92
N CYS A 647 -17.15 -2.94 30.81
CA CYS A 647 -17.86 -2.92 29.53
C CYS A 647 -18.14 -1.49 28.99
N ASP A 648 -17.92 -0.47 29.80
CA ASP A 648 -18.06 0.96 29.47
C ASP A 648 -16.69 1.65 29.29
N ALA A 649 -15.59 0.89 29.36
CA ALA A 649 -14.26 1.40 29.10
C ALA A 649 -14.13 1.93 27.65
N PRO A 650 -13.31 2.96 27.42
CA PRO A 650 -13.01 3.44 26.07
C PRO A 650 -12.52 2.31 25.16
N GLY A 651 -13.03 2.27 23.92
CA GLY A 651 -12.68 1.24 22.93
C GLY A 651 -13.41 -0.10 23.11
N MET A 652 -14.38 -0.21 24.02
CA MET A 652 -15.23 -1.39 24.15
C MET A 652 -16.39 -1.34 23.17
N GLU A 653 -16.56 -2.38 22.35
CA GLU A 653 -17.61 -2.49 21.33
C GLU A 653 -18.50 -3.70 21.60
N LEU A 654 -19.82 -3.53 21.56
CA LEU A 654 -20.77 -4.63 21.64
C LEU A 654 -20.78 -5.38 20.30
N VAL A 655 -20.42 -6.67 20.33
CA VAL A 655 -20.47 -7.57 19.16
C VAL A 655 -21.88 -8.09 18.93
N GLY A 656 -22.61 -8.37 20.02
CA GLY A 656 -23.95 -8.92 19.89
C GLY A 656 -24.54 -9.30 21.23
N THR A 657 -25.84 -9.58 21.23
CA THR A 657 -26.56 -10.06 22.42
C THR A 657 -27.22 -11.39 22.11
N MET A 658 -26.91 -12.40 22.91
CA MET A 658 -27.51 -13.73 22.87
C MET A 658 -28.53 -13.85 24.00
N GLN A 659 -29.79 -14.07 23.65
CA GLN A 659 -30.85 -14.32 24.60
C GLN A 659 -31.02 -15.83 24.81
N ILE A 660 -31.16 -16.26 26.06
CA ILE A 660 -31.53 -17.63 26.43
C ILE A 660 -32.75 -17.64 27.34
N ASP A 661 -33.54 -18.70 27.23
CA ASP A 661 -34.68 -18.96 28.10
C ASP A 661 -34.26 -19.81 29.31
N LEU A 662 -34.84 -19.52 30.47
CA LEU A 662 -34.57 -20.18 31.74
C LEU A 662 -35.88 -20.51 32.47
N PRO A 663 -36.69 -21.45 31.96
CA PRO A 663 -38.03 -21.71 32.48
C PRO A 663 -38.03 -22.35 33.88
N GLU A 664 -36.93 -22.92 34.35
CA GLU A 664 -36.78 -23.60 35.65
C GLU A 664 -36.66 -22.64 36.85
N VAL A 665 -37.50 -21.60 36.91
CA VAL A 665 -37.45 -20.55 37.95
C VAL A 665 -37.50 -21.11 39.38
N HIS A 666 -38.09 -22.30 39.57
CA HIS A 666 -38.20 -22.99 40.85
C HIS A 666 -36.84 -23.42 41.44
N LEU A 667 -35.78 -23.52 40.62
CA LEU A 667 -34.42 -23.87 41.05
C LEU A 667 -33.62 -22.66 41.54
N GLY A 668 -34.17 -21.43 41.44
CA GLY A 668 -33.53 -20.24 42.00
C GLY A 668 -32.14 -19.96 41.41
N PHE A 669 -31.11 -19.96 42.26
CA PHE A 669 -29.71 -19.77 41.85
C PHE A 669 -29.00 -21.07 41.46
N ASP A 670 -29.60 -22.25 41.71
CA ASP A 670 -29.04 -23.56 41.38
C ASP A 670 -29.25 -23.93 39.90
N ARG A 671 -28.91 -22.97 39.02
CA ARG A 671 -29.03 -23.07 37.56
C ARG A 671 -27.70 -22.69 36.92
N PRO A 672 -26.70 -23.60 36.96
CA PRO A 672 -25.38 -23.32 36.43
C PRO A 672 -25.41 -23.19 34.90
N LEU A 673 -24.85 -22.08 34.41
CA LEU A 673 -24.71 -21.80 32.98
C LEU A 673 -23.25 -21.83 32.57
N SER A 674 -22.97 -22.30 31.36
CA SER A 674 -21.71 -22.08 30.66
C SER A 674 -21.97 -21.18 29.47
N PHE A 675 -21.04 -20.28 29.17
CA PHE A 675 -21.08 -19.44 27.97
C PHE A 675 -19.73 -19.52 27.29
N GLY A 676 -19.71 -19.66 25.97
CA GLY A 676 -18.49 -19.68 25.20
C GLY A 676 -18.67 -19.14 23.80
N ILE A 677 -17.53 -18.96 23.14
CA ILE A 677 -17.44 -18.51 21.76
C ILE A 677 -16.47 -19.39 20.98
N SER A 678 -16.68 -19.49 19.68
CA SER A 678 -15.73 -20.02 18.72
C SER A 678 -15.68 -19.12 17.48
N PHE A 679 -14.63 -19.27 16.68
CA PHE A 679 -14.39 -18.45 15.49
C PHE A 679 -14.43 -19.32 14.24
N GLY A 680 -15.33 -18.99 13.31
CA GLY A 680 -15.43 -19.67 12.02
C GLY A 680 -14.44 -19.13 10.98
N HIS A 681 -14.46 -19.73 9.79
CA HIS A 681 -13.49 -19.51 8.71
C HIS A 681 -13.38 -18.05 8.21
N GLN A 682 -14.47 -17.27 8.32
CA GLN A 682 -14.54 -15.87 7.88
C GLN A 682 -14.60 -14.88 9.07
N MET A 683 -14.08 -15.28 10.24
CA MET A 683 -14.23 -14.54 11.50
C MET A 683 -15.68 -14.31 11.94
N GLU A 684 -16.61 -15.16 11.49
CA GLU A 684 -17.92 -15.28 12.13
C GLU A 684 -17.73 -15.79 13.56
N ILE A 685 -18.44 -15.20 14.51
CA ILE A 685 -18.31 -15.57 15.92
C ILE A 685 -19.54 -16.37 16.30
N THR A 686 -19.36 -17.65 16.60
CA THR A 686 -20.42 -18.50 17.12
C THR A 686 -20.39 -18.44 18.63
N ALA A 687 -21.42 -17.85 19.24
CA ALA A 687 -21.61 -17.87 20.68
C ALA A 687 -22.56 -19.00 21.07
N PHE A 688 -22.22 -19.71 22.14
CA PHE A 688 -23.04 -20.78 22.68
C PHE A 688 -23.22 -20.61 24.19
N ALA A 689 -24.37 -21.07 24.68
CA ALA A 689 -24.67 -21.11 26.09
C ALA A 689 -25.27 -22.47 26.45
N ARG A 690 -24.77 -23.10 27.50
CA ARG A 690 -25.21 -24.43 27.95
C ARG A 690 -25.82 -24.32 29.35
N ASN A 691 -27.05 -24.79 29.51
CA ASN A 691 -27.64 -25.05 30.81
C ASN A 691 -27.09 -26.37 31.32
N LEU A 692 -26.19 -26.32 32.31
CA LEU A 692 -25.44 -27.48 32.77
C LEU A 692 -26.29 -28.48 33.56
N LEU A 693 -27.51 -28.09 33.99
CA LEU A 693 -28.40 -28.96 34.76
C LEU A 693 -29.26 -29.86 33.87
N ILE A 694 -29.78 -29.33 32.77
CA ILE A 694 -30.66 -30.07 31.83
C ILE A 694 -30.00 -30.39 30.48
N GLY A 695 -28.76 -29.94 30.26
CA GLY A 695 -28.00 -30.18 29.03
C GLY A 695 -28.47 -29.38 27.81
N GLN A 696 -29.39 -28.43 27.98
CA GLN A 696 -29.90 -27.61 26.88
C GLN A 696 -28.82 -26.65 26.40
N THR A 697 -28.62 -26.61 25.07
CA THR A 697 -27.64 -25.72 24.43
C THR A 697 -28.34 -24.73 23.52
N TYR A 698 -27.96 -23.47 23.64
CA TYR A 698 -28.35 -22.38 22.76
C TYR A 698 -27.13 -21.99 21.93
N VAL A 699 -27.33 -21.65 20.67
CA VAL A 699 -26.27 -21.21 19.75
C VAL A 699 -26.77 -20.01 18.96
N THR A 700 -25.92 -19.01 18.78
CA THR A 700 -26.14 -17.88 17.88
C THR A 700 -24.85 -17.57 17.16
N THR A 701 -24.94 -17.12 15.92
CA THR A 701 -23.77 -16.69 15.15
C THR A 701 -23.89 -15.19 14.90
N PHE A 702 -22.78 -14.48 15.10
CA PHE A 702 -22.63 -13.08 14.77
C PHE A 702 -21.74 -13.00 13.54
N GLY A 703 -22.32 -12.67 12.40
CA GLY A 703 -21.58 -12.42 11.18
C GLY A 703 -20.82 -11.09 11.24
N PRO A 704 -19.83 -10.88 10.36
CA PRO A 704 -19.14 -9.59 10.24
C PRO A 704 -20.09 -8.42 9.91
N ASN A 705 -21.30 -8.69 9.38
CA ASN A 705 -22.27 -7.68 8.99
C ASN A 705 -23.42 -7.47 9.99
N ASP A 706 -23.44 -8.17 11.13
CA ASP A 706 -24.57 -8.16 12.08
C ASP A 706 -24.46 -7.09 13.18
N VAL A 707 -23.54 -6.11 13.04
CA VAL A 707 -23.29 -5.01 14.00
C VAL A 707 -23.50 -3.64 13.37
#